data_AF-A0A9P5XMV3-F1
#
_entry.id   AF-A0A9P5XMV3-F1
#
_cell.length_a   1.000
_cell.length_b   1.000
_cell.length_c   1.000
_cell.angle_alpha   90.00
_cell.angle_beta   90.00
_cell.angle_gamma   90.00
#
_symmetry.space_group_name_H-M   'P 1'
#
loop_
_entity.id
_entity.type
_entity.pdbx_description
1 polymer ?
#
loop_
_entity_poly.entity_id
_entity_poly.type
_entity_poly.pdbx_seq_one_letter_code
_entity_poly.pdbx_strand_id
1 'polypeptide(L)'
;MSSPSPPPLHPDLLRTAEFSFIDAHGRRIYLRGVNLSGASKSPLDQPSHVLKDFWETAEAGGESFIGQPLNLDDGSADEHLARLRGWGFNLLRFPVTWEALEHAGPKKYDYDFMDYIVRVLLKCKQYGFRVYMDPHQDTWSRFSGGSGAPFWTLPACGINPYHLSATQAALIHSEWPLPHQPDPSSFPAMIWGTNYGRLFSLTLFTLFFAGRAFAPNCIIDGVNIQDYLQTHYISAFGELADRIKRADEEEGAELRDACIIGWDSLNEPAEGLVEWEDLNQNPTQQGTTLKKGTHPSPAQSLRLGMGNAQTVECWDFGTFGPKRDGKVTIDPKGRKIWADPDAQCGEQPDGTHLRWGWKRDVSKWSLGTCIWAQHGVWDVESGFVLRPDYFRYHPATGIEVEFMTDFWLPHFKAYGERIRQAHPAAALFIQPPVFALPPSVDEEILKGRCVYTGHYYDGLTLITKHWNWFNADSLGVLRGKYKTPLQAVKFGEKAIRKSLMEQIKMLKADAKLITAPPCPESTIDPSSPSSRPTALPPCPLRLHEYPTVIGEIGTPFDMDKKYSYYSSKGDYANQEKALDASLNACDGYNNVAYTIWTYVPRGHTHEWGDAWNGEDLSLWSPDDLRSTYGGDGSKKCCKKGGAEFGMVGRRSRRRFIFRLCILRVGRCWKDLRRVGIRIVRKWRR
;
A
#
# COMPACT_ATOMS: atom_id res chain seq x y z
N MET A 1 -40.46 -8.46 -26.37
CA MET A 1 -40.10 -7.33 -25.50
C MET A 1 -38.63 -7.03 -25.75
N SER A 2 -38.33 -5.90 -26.39
CA SER A 2 -36.95 -5.45 -26.61
C SER A 2 -36.32 -5.16 -25.25
N SER A 3 -35.15 -5.73 -24.99
CA SER A 3 -34.32 -5.39 -23.84
C SER A 3 -34.18 -3.86 -23.76
N PRO A 4 -34.37 -3.22 -22.60
CA PRO A 4 -34.17 -1.79 -22.48
C PRO A 4 -32.76 -1.44 -22.93
N SER A 5 -32.63 -0.42 -23.79
CA SER A 5 -31.34 0.08 -24.23
C SER A 5 -30.53 0.50 -22.99
N PRO A 6 -29.24 0.14 -22.90
CA PRO A 6 -28.43 0.56 -21.75
C PRO A 6 -28.43 2.09 -21.65
N PRO A 7 -28.42 2.65 -20.42
CA PRO A 7 -28.38 4.09 -20.24
C PRO A 7 -27.17 4.69 -20.97
N PRO A 8 -27.29 5.92 -21.51
CA PRO A 8 -26.17 6.57 -22.18
C PRO A 8 -25.01 6.74 -21.20
N LEU A 9 -23.80 6.42 -21.67
CA LEU A 9 -22.58 6.55 -20.86
C LEU A 9 -22.32 8.03 -20.53
N HIS A 10 -21.80 8.28 -19.33
CA HIS A 10 -21.43 9.63 -18.90
C HIS A 10 -20.41 10.26 -19.88
N PRO A 11 -20.55 11.55 -20.27
CA PRO A 11 -19.67 12.18 -21.26
C PRO A 11 -18.18 12.21 -20.88
N ASP A 12 -17.90 12.28 -19.59
CA ASP A 12 -16.53 12.29 -19.03
C ASP A 12 -15.90 10.91 -18.79
N LEU A 13 -16.65 9.84 -19.05
CA LEU A 13 -16.22 8.47 -18.81
C LEU A 13 -14.96 8.13 -19.61
N LEU A 14 -13.95 7.59 -18.91
CA LEU A 14 -12.76 7.05 -19.54
C LEU A 14 -12.94 5.57 -19.85
N ARG A 15 -12.81 5.21 -21.13
CA ARG A 15 -12.74 3.82 -21.61
C ARG A 15 -11.32 3.29 -21.49
N THR A 16 -11.20 1.98 -21.32
CA THR A 16 -9.92 1.27 -21.29
C THR A 16 -9.77 0.48 -22.59
N ALA A 17 -8.86 0.90 -23.46
CA ALA A 17 -8.56 0.19 -24.70
C ALA A 17 -7.17 0.59 -25.22
N GLU A 18 -6.55 -0.28 -26.04
CA GLU A 18 -5.27 -0.01 -26.69
C GLU A 18 -4.16 0.39 -25.68
N PHE A 19 -4.13 -0.27 -24.53
CA PHE A 19 -3.26 0.04 -23.39
C PHE A 19 -3.36 1.49 -22.91
N SER A 20 -4.51 2.15 -23.12
CA SER A 20 -4.71 3.58 -22.88
C SER A 20 -6.06 3.86 -22.22
N PHE A 21 -6.14 5.00 -21.53
CA PHE A 21 -7.42 5.62 -21.19
C PHE A 21 -7.89 6.46 -22.38
N ILE A 22 -9.14 6.27 -22.81
CA ILE A 22 -9.71 6.93 -23.98
C ILE A 22 -11.00 7.64 -23.58
N ASP A 23 -11.09 8.94 -23.84
CA ASP A 23 -12.32 9.68 -23.56
C ASP A 23 -13.41 9.51 -24.64
N ALA A 24 -14.53 10.21 -24.46
CA ALA A 24 -15.65 10.18 -25.40
C ALA A 24 -15.31 10.77 -26.78
N HIS A 25 -14.25 11.57 -26.90
CA HIS A 25 -13.79 12.15 -28.17
C HIS A 25 -12.71 11.30 -28.86
N GLY A 26 -12.34 10.15 -28.30
CA GLY A 26 -11.29 9.28 -28.85
C GLY A 26 -9.88 9.76 -28.53
N ARG A 27 -9.70 10.72 -27.61
CA ARG A 27 -8.37 11.19 -27.19
C ARG A 27 -7.79 10.21 -26.18
N ARG A 28 -6.49 9.91 -26.32
CA ARG A 28 -5.72 9.18 -25.31
C ARG A 28 -5.37 10.11 -24.16
N ILE A 29 -5.75 9.74 -22.96
CA ILE A 29 -5.56 10.54 -21.74
C ILE A 29 -4.33 10.04 -21.00
N TYR A 30 -3.41 10.96 -20.74
CA TYR A 30 -2.22 10.72 -19.93
C TYR A 30 -2.54 11.07 -18.49
N LEU A 31 -2.62 10.06 -17.65
CA LEU A 31 -2.87 10.23 -16.22
C LEU A 31 -1.54 10.29 -15.46
N ARG A 32 -1.38 11.35 -14.67
CA ARG A 32 -0.20 11.66 -13.86
C ARG A 32 -0.69 12.18 -12.53
N GLY A 33 -0.30 11.55 -11.45
CA GLY A 33 -0.95 11.80 -10.17
C GLY A 33 -0.08 11.65 -8.95
N VAL A 34 -0.76 11.73 -7.81
CA VAL A 34 -0.23 11.45 -6.48
C VAL A 34 -1.19 10.54 -5.72
N ASN A 35 -0.67 9.85 -4.72
CA ASN A 35 -1.47 9.26 -3.67
C ASN A 35 -1.92 10.37 -2.71
N LEU A 36 -3.23 10.48 -2.49
CA LEU A 36 -3.85 11.47 -1.61
C LEU A 36 -4.78 10.75 -0.63
N SER A 37 -4.29 10.29 0.52
CA SER A 37 -2.99 10.61 1.12
C SER A 37 -2.48 9.53 2.07
N GLY A 38 -1.17 9.51 2.35
CA GLY A 38 -0.60 8.78 3.48
C GLY A 38 -1.16 9.20 4.85
N ALA A 39 -1.72 10.42 4.96
CA ALA A 39 -2.41 10.87 6.17
C ALA A 39 -3.68 10.06 6.49
N SER A 40 -4.23 9.33 5.52
CA SER A 40 -5.44 8.52 5.67
C SER A 40 -5.18 7.15 6.32
N LYS A 41 -3.91 6.85 6.65
CA LYS A 41 -3.51 5.57 7.27
C LYS A 41 -3.89 5.45 8.75
N SER A 42 -4.20 6.56 9.41
CA SER A 42 -4.64 6.59 10.80
C SER A 42 -5.69 7.68 11.07
N PRO A 43 -6.41 7.60 12.20
CA PRO A 43 -7.31 8.65 12.63
C PRO A 43 -6.61 10.01 12.78
N LEU A 44 -7.41 11.08 12.80
CA LEU A 44 -6.90 12.44 12.95
C LEU A 44 -6.02 12.56 14.21
N ASP A 45 -4.84 13.17 14.05
CA ASP A 45 -3.88 13.44 15.13
C ASP A 45 -3.38 12.19 15.89
N GLN A 46 -3.46 11.01 15.29
CA GLN A 46 -2.87 9.76 15.78
C GLN A 46 -1.71 9.28 14.87
N PRO A 47 -0.55 9.93 14.89
CA PRO A 47 0.59 9.49 14.10
C PRO A 47 1.20 8.21 14.70
N SER A 48 1.85 7.40 13.85
CA SER A 48 2.35 6.06 14.21
C SER A 48 3.36 5.99 15.36
N HIS A 49 4.02 7.10 15.72
CA HIS A 49 5.02 7.17 16.79
C HIS A 49 4.41 7.44 18.18
N VAL A 50 3.11 7.73 18.27
CA VAL A 50 2.44 8.04 19.54
C VAL A 50 1.82 6.77 20.13
N LEU A 51 2.27 6.39 21.34
CA LEU A 51 1.75 5.24 22.07
C LEU A 51 0.56 5.58 22.96
N LYS A 52 0.44 6.85 23.38
CA LYS A 52 -0.58 7.28 24.34
C LYS A 52 -1.98 6.99 23.79
N ASP A 53 -2.79 6.28 24.58
CA ASP A 53 -4.18 5.89 24.29
C ASP A 53 -4.34 5.08 22.98
N PHE A 54 -3.26 4.51 22.45
CA PHE A 54 -3.23 3.85 21.13
C PHE A 54 -4.13 2.62 21.06
N TRP A 55 -4.13 1.80 22.12
CA TRP A 55 -4.89 0.56 22.19
C TRP A 55 -6.30 0.79 22.74
N GLU A 56 -6.40 1.54 23.84
CA GLU A 56 -7.62 1.76 24.60
C GLU A 56 -8.68 2.49 23.76
N THR A 57 -8.25 3.51 23.01
CA THR A 57 -9.16 4.28 22.15
C THR A 57 -9.71 3.43 21.03
N ALA A 58 -8.85 2.61 20.40
CA ALA A 58 -9.25 1.70 19.34
C ALA A 58 -10.24 0.63 19.84
N GLU A 59 -9.98 0.06 21.01
CA GLU A 59 -10.87 -0.90 21.64
C GLU A 59 -12.20 -0.26 22.03
N ALA A 60 -12.20 1.01 22.46
CA ALA A 60 -13.41 1.76 22.81
C ALA A 60 -14.28 2.17 21.62
N GLY A 61 -13.85 1.87 20.39
CA GLY A 61 -14.59 2.15 19.18
C GLY A 61 -13.78 2.91 18.14
N GLY A 62 -12.62 3.46 18.49
CA GLY A 62 -11.74 4.25 17.64
C GLY A 62 -12.05 5.76 17.65
N GLU A 63 -11.28 6.51 16.85
CA GLU A 63 -11.48 7.95 16.64
C GLU A 63 -11.93 8.23 15.21
N SER A 64 -12.50 9.41 15.03
CA SER A 64 -12.93 9.92 13.73
C SER A 64 -11.76 10.08 12.75
N PHE A 65 -12.01 9.70 11.50
CA PHE A 65 -11.14 9.97 10.35
C PHE A 65 -11.54 11.26 9.59
N ILE A 66 -12.63 11.92 9.99
CA ILE A 66 -13.07 13.21 9.42
C ILE A 66 -11.94 14.24 9.58
N GLY A 67 -11.69 14.99 8.50
CA GLY A 67 -10.53 15.89 8.39
C GLY A 67 -9.41 15.32 7.50
N GLN A 68 -9.44 14.01 7.19
CA GLN A 68 -8.50 13.35 6.28
C GLN A 68 -9.14 13.01 4.92
N PRO A 69 -8.39 13.06 3.80
CA PRO A 69 -7.00 13.49 3.70
C PRO A 69 -6.80 15.01 3.63
N LEU A 70 -7.86 15.80 3.45
CA LEU A 70 -7.80 17.25 3.29
C LEU A 70 -8.74 17.89 4.30
N ASN A 71 -8.38 19.01 4.94
CA ASN A 71 -9.31 19.79 5.76
C ASN A 71 -10.20 20.68 4.87
N LEU A 72 -11.51 20.43 4.88
CA LEU A 72 -12.48 21.19 4.08
C LEU A 72 -12.92 22.50 4.73
N ASP A 73 -12.72 22.67 6.04
CA ASP A 73 -13.35 23.74 6.82
C ASP A 73 -12.46 24.98 7.00
N ASP A 74 -11.14 24.87 6.81
CA ASP A 74 -10.18 25.97 7.00
C ASP A 74 -9.70 26.62 5.68
N GLY A 75 -10.21 26.15 4.54
CA GLY A 75 -9.80 26.61 3.20
C GLY A 75 -8.49 26.01 2.67
N SER A 76 -7.76 25.22 3.46
CA SER A 76 -6.49 24.61 3.03
C SER A 76 -6.68 23.59 1.92
N ALA A 77 -7.82 22.88 1.86
CA ALA A 77 -8.12 21.93 0.78
C ALA A 77 -7.99 22.58 -0.61
N ASP A 78 -8.55 23.78 -0.79
CA ASP A 78 -8.49 24.53 -2.04
C ASP A 78 -7.04 24.90 -2.40
N GLU A 79 -6.21 25.25 -1.41
CA GLU A 79 -4.78 25.53 -1.64
C GLU A 79 -4.01 24.28 -2.08
N HIS A 80 -4.23 23.15 -1.41
CA HIS A 80 -3.54 21.90 -1.70
C HIS A 80 -3.94 21.35 -3.07
N LEU A 81 -5.22 21.38 -3.44
CA LEU A 81 -5.70 20.92 -4.74
C LEU A 81 -5.28 21.86 -5.86
N ALA A 82 -5.34 23.18 -5.65
CA ALA A 82 -4.81 24.16 -6.60
C ALA A 82 -3.31 23.93 -6.85
N ARG A 83 -2.55 23.59 -5.80
CA ARG A 83 -1.12 23.29 -5.90
C ARG A 83 -0.86 22.05 -6.74
N LEU A 84 -1.53 20.94 -6.45
CA LEU A 84 -1.40 19.70 -7.22
C LEU A 84 -1.78 19.92 -8.70
N ARG A 85 -2.86 20.66 -8.98
CA ARG A 85 -3.23 21.04 -10.35
C ARG A 85 -2.19 21.94 -11.02
N GLY A 86 -1.67 22.91 -10.28
CA GLY A 86 -0.61 23.81 -10.76
C GLY A 86 0.70 23.09 -11.07
N TRP A 87 0.94 21.94 -10.44
CA TRP A 87 2.04 21.04 -10.76
C TRP A 87 1.79 20.13 -11.97
N GLY A 88 0.60 20.18 -12.54
CA GLY A 88 0.23 19.42 -13.74
C GLY A 88 -0.36 18.04 -13.46
N PHE A 89 -0.61 17.68 -12.19
CA PHE A 89 -1.26 16.43 -11.86
C PHE A 89 -2.75 16.45 -12.21
N ASN A 90 -3.25 15.31 -12.68
CA ASN A 90 -4.65 15.11 -13.06
C ASN A 90 -5.27 13.80 -12.56
N LEU A 91 -4.49 12.96 -11.87
CA LEU A 91 -4.94 11.73 -11.25
C LEU A 91 -4.69 11.78 -9.74
N LEU A 92 -5.61 11.23 -8.96
CA LEU A 92 -5.42 10.94 -7.54
C LEU A 92 -5.72 9.45 -7.33
N ARG A 93 -4.76 8.72 -6.76
CA ARG A 93 -5.05 7.47 -6.08
C ARG A 93 -5.54 7.84 -4.69
N PHE A 94 -6.70 7.34 -4.28
CA PHE A 94 -7.39 7.81 -3.08
C PHE A 94 -7.51 6.71 -2.02
N PRO A 95 -6.49 6.57 -1.15
CA PRO A 95 -6.50 5.64 -0.03
C PRO A 95 -7.69 5.84 0.91
N VAL A 96 -8.38 4.74 1.22
CA VAL A 96 -9.37 4.63 2.29
C VAL A 96 -9.10 3.32 3.02
N THR A 97 -8.88 3.37 4.33
CA THR A 97 -8.68 2.16 5.14
C THR A 97 -10.03 1.56 5.54
N TRP A 98 -10.08 0.24 5.73
CA TRP A 98 -11.26 -0.43 6.27
C TRP A 98 -11.61 0.09 7.67
N GLU A 99 -10.60 0.39 8.49
CA GLU A 99 -10.77 1.02 9.81
C GLU A 99 -11.58 2.31 9.73
N ALA A 100 -11.29 3.18 8.76
CA ALA A 100 -12.03 4.44 8.62
C ALA A 100 -13.53 4.26 8.34
N LEU A 101 -13.93 3.10 7.81
CA LEU A 101 -15.33 2.81 7.47
C LEU A 101 -16.06 2.04 8.58
N GLU A 102 -15.35 1.22 9.38
CA GLU A 102 -15.95 0.24 10.30
C GLU A 102 -15.15 0.09 11.63
N HIS A 103 -14.59 1.18 12.15
CA HIS A 103 -13.77 1.20 13.37
C HIS A 103 -14.53 0.73 14.63
N ALA A 104 -15.80 1.12 14.78
CA ALA A 104 -16.57 0.87 16.01
C ALA A 104 -16.94 -0.60 16.24
N GLY A 105 -16.88 -1.42 15.20
CA GLY A 105 -17.22 -2.84 15.26
C GLY A 105 -17.94 -3.36 14.02
N PRO A 106 -18.16 -4.68 13.94
CA PRO A 106 -18.83 -5.33 12.82
C PRO A 106 -20.20 -4.70 12.53
N LYS A 107 -20.44 -4.31 11.28
CA LYS A 107 -21.63 -3.62 10.72
C LYS A 107 -21.93 -2.26 11.34
N LYS A 108 -20.98 -1.66 12.06
CA LYS A 108 -21.11 -0.30 12.60
C LYS A 108 -20.32 0.66 11.72
N TYR A 109 -20.97 1.11 10.65
CA TYR A 109 -20.35 1.97 9.65
C TYR A 109 -20.29 3.44 10.09
N ASP A 110 -19.19 4.11 9.75
CA ASP A 110 -19.04 5.56 9.95
C ASP A 110 -19.62 6.33 8.74
N TYR A 111 -20.92 6.55 8.75
CA TYR A 111 -21.60 7.29 7.69
C TYR A 111 -21.21 8.78 7.64
N ASP A 112 -20.83 9.39 8.78
CA ASP A 112 -20.38 10.78 8.82
C ASP A 112 -19.05 10.94 8.09
N PHE A 113 -18.13 9.97 8.25
CA PHE A 113 -16.90 9.90 7.47
C PHE A 113 -17.16 9.61 5.98
N MET A 114 -18.08 8.70 5.63
CA MET A 114 -18.44 8.47 4.23
C MET A 114 -18.98 9.75 3.56
N ASP A 115 -19.80 10.53 4.26
CA ASP A 115 -20.31 11.82 3.79
C ASP A 115 -19.20 12.86 3.66
N TYR A 116 -18.23 12.82 4.57
CA TYR A 116 -17.02 13.61 4.44
C TYR A 116 -16.25 13.27 3.16
N ILE A 117 -16.04 11.98 2.87
CA ILE A 117 -15.33 11.54 1.66
C ILE A 117 -16.07 11.96 0.39
N VAL A 118 -17.41 11.90 0.34
CA VAL A 118 -18.19 12.43 -0.79
C VAL A 118 -17.88 13.91 -1.02
N ARG A 119 -17.84 14.73 0.05
CA ARG A 119 -17.49 16.16 -0.05
C ARG A 119 -16.05 16.39 -0.51
N VAL A 120 -15.10 15.57 -0.04
CA VAL A 120 -13.70 15.63 -0.51
C VAL A 120 -13.61 15.29 -2.00
N LEU A 121 -14.30 14.25 -2.46
CA LEU A 121 -14.32 13.83 -3.87
C LEU A 121 -14.97 14.88 -4.78
N LEU A 122 -16.03 15.55 -4.30
CA LEU A 122 -16.64 16.70 -4.97
C LEU A 122 -15.63 17.84 -5.13
N LYS A 123 -14.86 18.12 -4.08
CA LYS A 123 -13.80 19.13 -4.13
C LYS A 123 -12.70 18.72 -5.12
N CYS A 124 -12.27 17.45 -5.13
CA CYS A 124 -11.34 16.93 -6.15
C CYS A 124 -11.89 17.08 -7.58
N LYS A 125 -13.18 16.80 -7.80
CA LYS A 125 -13.87 16.98 -9.08
C LYS A 125 -13.84 18.44 -9.53
N GLN A 126 -14.09 19.40 -8.63
CA GLN A 126 -14.06 20.85 -8.94
C GLN A 126 -12.71 21.32 -9.48
N TYR A 127 -11.62 20.68 -9.04
CA TYR A 127 -10.27 20.94 -9.54
C TYR A 127 -9.90 20.13 -10.80
N GLY A 128 -10.82 19.31 -11.32
CA GLY A 128 -10.66 18.55 -12.54
C GLY A 128 -9.77 17.31 -12.41
N PHE A 129 -9.69 16.73 -11.21
CA PHE A 129 -8.99 15.46 -11.01
C PHE A 129 -9.85 14.27 -11.45
N ARG A 130 -9.18 13.24 -11.97
CA ARG A 130 -9.71 11.87 -11.98
C ARG A 130 -9.22 11.15 -10.73
N VAL A 131 -10.04 10.26 -10.21
CA VAL A 131 -9.80 9.53 -8.95
C VAL A 131 -10.00 8.05 -9.19
N TYR A 132 -9.14 7.20 -8.64
CA TYR A 132 -9.53 5.82 -8.37
C TYR A 132 -9.42 5.54 -6.88
N MET A 133 -10.41 4.80 -6.40
CA MET A 133 -10.55 4.48 -4.98
C MET A 133 -9.62 3.31 -4.64
N ASP A 134 -8.90 3.44 -3.54
CA ASP A 134 -7.89 2.49 -3.11
C ASP A 134 -8.21 2.00 -1.69
N PRO A 135 -8.83 0.81 -1.56
CA PRO A 135 -8.94 0.11 -0.29
C PRO A 135 -7.57 -0.21 0.29
N HIS A 136 -7.06 0.69 1.14
CA HIS A 136 -5.67 0.74 1.49
C HIS A 136 -5.36 -0.05 2.75
N GLN A 137 -4.25 -0.79 2.73
CA GLN A 137 -3.67 -1.44 3.89
C GLN A 137 -2.16 -1.55 3.72
N ASP A 138 -1.42 -1.58 4.83
CA ASP A 138 -0.08 -2.14 4.88
C ASP A 138 -0.01 -3.10 6.05
N THR A 139 0.56 -4.29 5.87
CA THR A 139 0.76 -5.25 6.96
C THR A 139 -0.50 -5.46 7.80
N TRP A 140 -1.67 -5.49 7.14
CA TRP A 140 -3.01 -5.67 7.70
C TRP A 140 -3.59 -4.48 8.48
N SER A 141 -2.92 -3.93 9.49
CA SER A 141 -3.50 -2.93 10.40
C SER A 141 -2.46 -2.02 11.05
N ARG A 142 -2.88 -0.87 11.57
CA ARG A 142 -2.01 0.00 12.41
C ARG A 142 -1.57 -0.64 13.70
N PHE A 143 -2.38 -1.56 14.19
CA PHE A 143 -2.06 -2.37 15.36
C PHE A 143 -0.99 -3.43 15.10
N SER A 144 -0.53 -3.58 13.86
CA SER A 144 0.57 -4.45 13.46
C SER A 144 1.71 -3.71 12.75
N GLY A 145 1.80 -2.39 12.95
CA GLY A 145 2.85 -1.56 12.36
C GLY A 145 2.59 -1.11 10.92
N GLY A 146 1.35 -1.21 10.42
CA GLY A 146 0.96 -0.69 9.11
C GLY A 146 -0.44 -0.06 9.10
N SER A 147 -1.31 -0.33 8.15
CA SER A 147 -2.61 0.35 8.07
C SER A 147 -3.69 -0.58 7.51
N GLY A 148 -4.96 -0.22 7.59
CA GLY A 148 -6.02 -0.96 6.90
C GLY A 148 -7.14 -1.42 7.83
N ALA A 149 -7.07 -2.65 8.31
CA ALA A 149 -8.14 -3.32 9.04
C ALA A 149 -8.39 -2.74 10.45
N PRO A 150 -9.65 -2.65 10.90
CA PRO A 150 -10.02 -2.16 12.22
C PRO A 150 -9.58 -3.10 13.34
N PHE A 151 -9.46 -2.53 14.55
CA PHE A 151 -9.00 -3.23 15.76
C PHE A 151 -9.75 -4.52 16.04
N TRP A 152 -11.08 -4.53 15.87
CA TRP A 152 -11.93 -5.67 16.21
C TRP A 152 -11.58 -6.94 15.41
N THR A 153 -10.90 -6.81 14.27
CA THR A 153 -10.45 -7.96 13.46
C THR A 153 -9.36 -8.78 14.18
N LEU A 154 -8.62 -8.17 15.12
CA LEU A 154 -7.58 -8.85 15.88
C LEU A 154 -8.20 -9.82 16.90
N PRO A 155 -9.05 -9.39 17.85
CA PRO A 155 -9.78 -10.31 18.73
C PRO A 155 -10.65 -11.32 17.98
N ALA A 156 -11.28 -10.93 16.87
CA ALA A 156 -12.03 -11.89 16.03
C ALA A 156 -11.12 -13.06 15.58
N CYS A 157 -9.88 -12.78 15.18
CA CYS A 157 -8.87 -13.80 14.84
C CYS A 157 -8.24 -14.50 16.06
N GLY A 158 -8.73 -14.27 17.29
CA GLY A 158 -8.19 -14.85 18.52
C GLY A 158 -6.87 -14.23 18.98
N ILE A 159 -6.55 -13.04 18.48
CA ILE A 159 -5.31 -12.32 18.79
C ILE A 159 -5.49 -11.43 20.02
N ASN A 160 -4.55 -11.53 20.95
CA ASN A 160 -4.28 -10.55 21.99
C ASN A 160 -3.31 -9.47 21.45
N PRO A 161 -3.79 -8.25 21.16
CA PRO A 161 -2.98 -7.19 20.58
C PRO A 161 -1.84 -6.73 21.48
N TYR A 162 -2.04 -6.73 22.80
CA TYR A 162 -1.07 -6.22 23.78
C TYR A 162 0.20 -7.06 23.89
N HIS A 163 0.23 -8.25 23.27
CA HIS A 163 1.39 -9.14 23.28
C HIS A 163 2.15 -9.17 21.94
N LEU A 164 1.72 -8.41 20.93
CA LEU A 164 2.33 -8.42 19.59
C LEU A 164 3.83 -8.11 19.61
N SER A 165 4.23 -7.04 20.29
CA SER A 165 5.64 -6.66 20.41
C SER A 165 6.43 -7.65 21.27
N ALA A 166 5.83 -8.18 22.34
CA ALA A 166 6.49 -9.14 23.23
C ALA A 166 6.83 -10.45 22.52
N THR A 167 5.96 -10.92 21.63
CA THR A 167 6.18 -12.12 20.83
C THR A 167 6.89 -11.84 19.51
N GLN A 168 7.17 -10.56 19.20
CA GLN A 168 7.59 -10.07 17.87
C GLN A 168 6.72 -10.62 16.73
N ALA A 169 5.42 -10.79 16.98
CA ALA A 169 4.47 -11.17 15.94
C ALA A 169 4.24 -10.03 14.94
N ALA A 170 4.50 -8.79 15.37
CA ALA A 170 4.68 -7.61 14.54
C ALA A 170 5.65 -6.65 15.24
N LEU A 171 6.28 -5.75 14.49
CA LEU A 171 7.02 -4.61 15.02
C LEU A 171 6.15 -3.36 14.90
N ILE A 172 5.96 -2.65 16.00
CA ILE A 172 5.07 -1.48 16.09
C ILE A 172 5.93 -0.25 16.40
N HIS A 173 5.78 0.82 15.60
CA HIS A 173 6.61 2.01 15.68
C HIS A 173 6.54 2.68 17.07
N SER A 174 5.35 2.92 17.59
CA SER A 174 5.11 3.54 18.90
C SER A 174 5.62 2.72 20.10
N GLU A 175 5.79 1.41 19.93
CA GLU A 175 6.29 0.50 20.97
C GLU A 175 7.77 0.15 20.79
N TRP A 176 8.43 0.65 19.75
CA TRP A 176 9.81 0.28 19.46
C TRP A 176 10.81 0.92 20.42
N PRO A 177 11.91 0.23 20.81
CA PRO A 177 12.18 -1.18 20.57
C PRO A 177 11.43 -2.10 21.54
N LEU A 178 10.96 -1.56 22.67
CA LEU A 178 10.21 -2.27 23.69
C LEU A 178 9.09 -1.37 24.24
N PRO A 179 7.86 -1.91 24.46
CA PRO A 179 6.71 -1.09 24.88
C PRO A 179 6.89 -0.32 26.20
N HIS A 180 7.70 -0.84 27.13
CA HIS A 180 7.93 -0.23 28.45
C HIS A 180 9.09 0.78 28.46
N GLN A 181 9.85 0.87 27.37
CA GLN A 181 10.91 1.85 27.18
C GLN A 181 10.98 2.24 25.69
N PRO A 182 9.92 2.86 25.15
CA PRO A 182 9.85 3.16 23.74
C PRO A 182 10.79 4.33 23.38
N ASP A 183 11.47 4.19 22.25
CA ASP A 183 12.20 5.22 21.52
C ASP A 183 11.85 5.08 20.02
N PRO A 184 10.66 5.57 19.59
CA PRO A 184 10.22 5.48 18.20
C PRO A 184 11.18 6.17 17.22
N SER A 185 11.95 7.16 17.67
CA SER A 185 12.94 7.84 16.83
C SER A 185 14.07 6.92 16.35
N SER A 186 14.28 5.80 17.06
CA SER A 186 15.25 4.76 16.71
C SER A 186 14.68 3.66 15.79
N PHE A 187 13.41 3.75 15.37
CA PHE A 187 12.77 2.75 14.52
C PHE A 187 13.50 2.66 13.17
N PRO A 188 14.08 1.51 12.81
CA PRO A 188 14.90 1.42 11.61
C PRO A 188 14.07 1.60 10.32
N ALA A 189 14.59 2.40 9.39
CA ALA A 189 13.94 2.65 8.11
C ALA A 189 13.51 1.34 7.40
N MET A 190 12.32 1.31 6.82
CA MET A 190 11.73 0.17 6.11
C MET A 190 11.59 -1.13 6.90
N ILE A 191 11.92 -1.18 8.21
CA ILE A 191 11.84 -2.44 8.98
C ILE A 191 10.40 -2.94 9.12
N TRP A 192 9.42 -2.04 9.07
CA TRP A 192 8.00 -2.35 9.12
C TRP A 192 7.59 -3.33 8.00
N GLY A 193 8.23 -3.26 6.82
CA GLY A 193 7.97 -4.20 5.71
C GLY A 193 8.32 -5.65 6.04
N THR A 194 9.09 -5.90 7.10
CA THR A 194 9.39 -7.24 7.61
C THR A 194 8.18 -7.88 8.30
N ASN A 195 7.16 -7.09 8.68
CA ASN A 195 5.96 -7.60 9.35
C ASN A 195 5.14 -8.54 8.46
N TYR A 196 5.26 -8.47 7.12
CA TYR A 196 4.63 -9.45 6.21
C TYR A 196 5.13 -10.88 6.45
N GLY A 197 6.39 -11.04 6.89
CA GLY A 197 6.99 -12.34 7.21
C GLY A 197 6.88 -12.76 8.69
N ARG A 198 6.05 -12.08 9.50
CA ARG A 198 5.89 -12.39 10.93
C ARG A 198 4.53 -13.03 11.21
N LEU A 199 4.42 -13.69 12.36
CA LEU A 199 3.25 -14.50 12.72
C LEU A 199 1.91 -13.81 12.48
N PHE A 200 1.81 -12.52 12.81
CA PHE A 200 0.57 -11.77 12.70
C PHE A 200 0.08 -11.70 11.25
N SER A 201 0.86 -11.09 10.36
CA SER A 201 0.47 -10.93 8.94
C SER A 201 0.33 -12.29 8.27
N LEU A 202 1.27 -13.21 8.50
CA LEU A 202 1.20 -14.58 7.98
C LEU A 202 -0.12 -15.25 8.33
N THR A 203 -0.57 -15.11 9.58
CA THR A 203 -1.83 -15.70 10.04
C THR A 203 -3.04 -14.99 9.45
N LEU A 204 -3.12 -13.66 9.57
CA LEU A 204 -4.35 -12.93 9.24
C LEU A 204 -4.62 -12.88 7.72
N PHE A 205 -3.60 -12.77 6.89
CA PHE A 205 -3.78 -12.90 5.43
C PHE A 205 -4.22 -14.31 5.04
N THR A 206 -3.69 -15.35 5.71
CA THR A 206 -4.14 -16.73 5.48
C THR A 206 -5.60 -16.91 5.88
N LEU A 207 -6.02 -16.36 7.02
CA LEU A 207 -7.42 -16.41 7.46
C LEU A 207 -8.34 -15.64 6.50
N PHE A 208 -7.90 -14.47 6.02
CA PHE A 208 -8.68 -13.62 5.13
C PHE A 208 -8.86 -14.24 3.74
N PHE A 209 -7.81 -14.79 3.13
CA PHE A 209 -7.89 -15.31 1.76
C PHE A 209 -8.21 -16.80 1.69
N ALA A 210 -7.72 -17.60 2.64
CA ALA A 210 -7.72 -19.06 2.55
C ALA A 210 -8.21 -19.76 3.84
N GLY A 211 -8.92 -19.04 4.71
CA GLY A 211 -9.42 -19.56 5.99
C GLY A 211 -10.33 -20.78 5.85
N ARG A 212 -11.15 -20.88 4.78
CA ARG A 212 -11.99 -22.07 4.55
C ARG A 212 -11.16 -23.32 4.28
N ALA A 213 -10.05 -23.17 3.55
CA ALA A 213 -9.18 -24.28 3.18
C ALA A 213 -8.29 -24.70 4.36
N PHE A 214 -7.60 -23.74 4.99
CA PHE A 214 -6.54 -24.03 5.95
C PHE A 214 -6.94 -23.88 7.42
N ALA A 215 -8.02 -23.16 7.71
CA ALA A 215 -8.53 -22.94 9.06
C ALA A 215 -10.05 -23.26 9.18
N PRO A 216 -10.53 -24.44 8.73
CA PRO A 216 -11.96 -24.77 8.69
C PRO A 216 -12.65 -24.74 10.06
N ASN A 217 -11.91 -24.90 11.16
CA ASN A 217 -12.47 -24.86 12.51
C ASN A 217 -12.71 -23.43 13.02
N CYS A 218 -12.12 -22.42 12.37
CA CYS A 218 -12.26 -21.02 12.77
C CYS A 218 -13.62 -20.46 12.34
N ILE A 219 -14.63 -20.63 13.19
CA ILE A 219 -16.02 -20.22 12.94
C ILE A 219 -16.46 -19.10 13.92
N ILE A 220 -17.06 -18.05 13.37
CA ILE A 220 -17.74 -16.97 14.10
C ILE A 220 -19.11 -16.74 13.46
N ASP A 221 -20.16 -16.58 14.26
CA ASP A 221 -21.53 -16.37 13.81
C ASP A 221 -22.02 -17.42 12.80
N GLY A 222 -21.53 -18.66 12.96
CA GLY A 222 -21.87 -19.79 12.11
C GLY A 222 -21.19 -19.80 10.73
N VAL A 223 -20.32 -18.84 10.43
CA VAL A 223 -19.55 -18.78 9.17
C VAL A 223 -18.05 -18.89 9.42
N ASN A 224 -17.29 -19.33 8.41
CA ASN A 224 -15.84 -19.37 8.52
C ASN A 224 -15.24 -17.96 8.64
N ILE A 225 -14.14 -17.82 9.36
CA ILE A 225 -13.43 -16.55 9.56
C ILE A 225 -13.08 -15.83 8.25
N GLN A 226 -12.80 -16.57 7.17
CA GLN A 226 -12.62 -16.02 5.83
C GLN A 226 -13.86 -15.27 5.37
N ASP A 227 -15.03 -15.93 5.42
CA ASP A 227 -16.30 -15.36 4.97
C ASP A 227 -16.71 -14.18 5.85
N TYR A 228 -16.47 -14.29 7.16
CA TYR A 228 -16.70 -13.22 8.11
C TYR A 228 -15.88 -11.96 7.73
N LEU A 229 -14.55 -12.08 7.65
CA LEU A 229 -13.70 -10.92 7.35
C LEU A 229 -13.95 -10.36 5.94
N GLN A 230 -14.04 -11.22 4.92
CA GLN A 230 -14.24 -10.75 3.55
C GLN A 230 -15.61 -10.08 3.36
N THR A 231 -16.68 -10.64 3.94
CA THR A 231 -18.03 -10.05 3.80
C THR A 231 -18.09 -8.69 4.47
N HIS A 232 -17.51 -8.54 5.67
CA HIS A 232 -17.48 -7.25 6.37
C HIS A 232 -16.67 -6.20 5.59
N TYR A 233 -15.45 -6.56 5.15
CA TYR A 233 -14.61 -5.71 4.32
C TYR A 233 -15.31 -5.26 3.03
N ILE A 234 -15.83 -6.21 2.24
CA ILE A 234 -16.52 -5.94 0.97
C ILE A 234 -17.77 -5.08 1.21
N SER A 235 -18.50 -5.34 2.29
CA SER A 235 -19.69 -4.56 2.63
C SER A 235 -19.34 -3.13 3.02
N ALA A 236 -18.30 -2.90 3.82
CA ALA A 236 -17.88 -1.55 4.23
C ALA A 236 -17.53 -0.66 3.03
N PHE A 237 -16.74 -1.16 2.08
CA PHE A 237 -16.44 -0.42 0.84
C PHE A 237 -17.67 -0.31 -0.08
N GLY A 238 -18.54 -1.32 -0.06
CA GLY A 238 -19.84 -1.27 -0.72
C GLY A 238 -20.74 -0.14 -0.21
N GLU A 239 -20.81 0.07 1.10
CA GLU A 239 -21.57 1.17 1.73
C GLU A 239 -21.02 2.54 1.30
N LEU A 240 -19.68 2.70 1.25
CA LEU A 240 -19.08 3.92 0.71
C LEU A 240 -19.47 4.14 -0.76
N ALA A 241 -19.44 3.08 -1.58
CA ALA A 241 -19.84 3.16 -2.98
C ALA A 241 -21.34 3.52 -3.13
N ASP A 242 -22.20 2.98 -2.27
CA ASP A 242 -23.62 3.33 -2.22
C ASP A 242 -23.84 4.78 -1.81
N ARG A 243 -23.03 5.29 -0.86
CA ARG A 243 -23.10 6.71 -0.45
C ARG A 243 -22.71 7.65 -1.58
N ILE A 244 -21.69 7.30 -2.37
CA ILE A 244 -21.31 8.01 -3.60
C ILE A 244 -22.43 7.96 -4.64
N LYS A 245 -23.01 6.77 -4.89
CA LYS A 245 -24.14 6.61 -5.81
C LYS A 245 -25.31 7.50 -5.41
N ARG A 246 -25.63 7.54 -4.11
CA ARG A 246 -26.71 8.36 -3.56
C ARG A 246 -26.46 9.85 -3.80
N ALA A 247 -25.24 10.33 -3.60
CA ALA A 247 -24.89 11.72 -3.91
C ALA A 247 -25.07 12.06 -5.40
N ASP A 248 -24.78 11.11 -6.31
CA ASP A 248 -25.03 11.31 -7.73
C ASP A 248 -26.53 11.38 -8.06
N GLU A 249 -27.32 10.49 -7.48
CA GLU A 249 -28.74 10.29 -7.84
C GLU A 249 -29.67 11.29 -7.14
N GLU A 250 -29.37 11.66 -5.89
CA GLU A 250 -30.20 12.57 -5.08
C GLU A 250 -29.69 14.02 -5.11
N GLU A 251 -28.37 14.24 -5.19
CA GLU A 251 -27.75 15.57 -5.08
C GLU A 251 -27.14 16.08 -6.39
N GLY A 252 -27.10 15.25 -7.44
CA GLY A 252 -26.51 15.62 -8.74
C GLY A 252 -25.00 15.83 -8.68
N ALA A 253 -24.30 15.10 -7.80
CA ALA A 253 -22.85 15.25 -7.60
C ALA A 253 -22.01 14.87 -8.83
N GLU A 254 -22.51 13.94 -9.66
CA GLU A 254 -21.85 13.28 -10.80
C GLU A 254 -20.38 12.93 -10.54
N LEU A 255 -20.13 12.18 -9.46
CA LEU A 255 -18.83 11.65 -9.08
C LEU A 255 -18.48 10.38 -9.85
N ARG A 256 -19.42 9.42 -9.98
CA ARG A 256 -19.19 8.20 -10.76
C ARG A 256 -18.94 8.57 -12.22
N ASP A 257 -17.95 7.92 -12.82
CA ASP A 257 -17.53 8.08 -14.22
C ASP A 257 -16.86 9.41 -14.58
N ALA A 258 -17.30 10.53 -13.99
CA ALA A 258 -16.73 11.85 -14.24
C ALA A 258 -15.49 12.14 -13.40
N CYS A 259 -15.54 11.82 -12.10
CA CYS A 259 -14.43 11.97 -11.17
C CYS A 259 -13.79 10.61 -10.91
N ILE A 260 -14.59 9.65 -10.44
CA ILE A 260 -14.15 8.31 -10.05
C ILE A 260 -14.13 7.41 -11.28
N ILE A 261 -12.93 6.98 -11.69
CA ILE A 261 -12.71 6.15 -12.88
C ILE A 261 -12.75 4.65 -12.57
N GLY A 262 -12.63 4.28 -11.30
CA GLY A 262 -12.67 2.88 -10.88
C GLY A 262 -12.19 2.67 -9.45
N TRP A 263 -12.06 1.39 -9.11
CA TRP A 263 -11.76 0.90 -7.76
C TRP A 263 -10.73 -0.22 -7.82
N ASP A 264 -9.79 -0.18 -6.88
CA ASP A 264 -8.99 -1.36 -6.51
C ASP A 264 -9.78 -2.25 -5.54
N SER A 265 -9.35 -3.50 -5.39
CA SER A 265 -9.91 -4.49 -4.47
C SER A 265 -9.23 -4.49 -3.10
N LEU A 266 -7.89 -4.35 -3.07
CA LEU A 266 -7.08 -4.33 -1.86
C LEU A 266 -5.65 -3.89 -2.23
N ASN A 267 -5.12 -2.88 -1.56
CA ASN A 267 -3.71 -2.49 -1.73
C ASN A 267 -2.77 -3.64 -1.35
N GLU A 268 -1.76 -3.90 -2.18
CA GLU A 268 -0.64 -4.84 -1.93
C GLU A 268 -1.05 -6.11 -1.17
N PRO A 269 -1.97 -6.93 -1.73
CA PRO A 269 -2.42 -8.14 -1.07
C PRO A 269 -1.20 -9.05 -0.78
N ALA A 270 -1.25 -9.79 0.33
CA ALA A 270 -0.21 -10.74 0.69
C ALA A 270 -0.78 -12.16 0.83
N GLU A 271 0.03 -13.14 0.43
CA GLU A 271 -0.30 -14.56 0.42
C GLU A 271 -0.40 -15.20 1.82
N GLY A 272 0.19 -14.56 2.83
CA GLY A 272 0.31 -15.13 4.16
C GLY A 272 1.17 -16.40 4.14
N LEU A 273 0.58 -17.53 4.58
CA LEU A 273 1.24 -18.84 4.58
C LEU A 273 0.93 -19.67 3.34
N VAL A 274 0.02 -19.24 2.46
CA VAL A 274 -0.34 -19.97 1.24
C VAL A 274 0.92 -20.20 0.39
N GLU A 275 1.05 -21.38 -0.22
CA GLU A 275 2.20 -21.82 -1.04
C GLU A 275 3.52 -22.03 -0.28
N TRP A 276 3.52 -21.99 1.06
CA TRP A 276 4.74 -22.29 1.82
C TRP A 276 5.18 -23.76 1.67
N GLU A 277 6.40 -23.95 1.17
CA GLU A 277 6.99 -25.28 0.96
C GLU A 277 7.34 -26.01 2.26
N ASP A 278 7.94 -25.29 3.22
CA ASP A 278 8.37 -25.86 4.52
C ASP A 278 8.35 -24.77 5.61
N LEU A 279 7.46 -24.90 6.59
CA LEU A 279 7.34 -23.98 7.73
C LEU A 279 8.59 -23.87 8.60
N ASN A 280 9.54 -24.82 8.52
CA ASN A 280 10.80 -24.75 9.26
C ASN A 280 11.83 -23.82 8.61
N GLN A 281 11.64 -23.46 7.34
CA GLN A 281 12.64 -22.76 6.54
C GLN A 281 12.06 -21.50 5.94
N ASN A 282 12.82 -20.40 5.99
CA ASN A 282 12.44 -19.21 5.22
C ASN A 282 12.74 -19.42 3.74
N PRO A 283 11.91 -18.88 2.82
CA PRO A 283 12.18 -18.94 1.39
C PRO A 283 13.60 -18.47 1.04
N THR A 284 14.28 -19.30 0.24
CA THR A 284 15.66 -19.03 -0.20
C THR A 284 15.71 -18.01 -1.32
N GLN A 285 14.68 -17.99 -2.18
CA GLN A 285 14.48 -16.93 -3.17
C GLN A 285 14.00 -15.66 -2.47
N GLN A 286 14.46 -14.51 -2.96
CA GLN A 286 13.96 -13.23 -2.47
C GLN A 286 12.51 -13.08 -2.97
N GLY A 287 11.56 -13.19 -2.05
CA GLY A 287 10.15 -12.92 -2.31
C GLY A 287 9.75 -11.50 -1.93
N THR A 288 8.45 -11.32 -1.69
CA THR A 288 7.79 -10.09 -1.21
C THR A 288 8.31 -9.62 0.16
N THR A 289 8.83 -10.54 0.98
CA THR A 289 9.29 -10.22 2.34
C THR A 289 10.73 -9.66 2.37
N LEU A 290 10.87 -8.46 2.94
CA LEU A 290 12.16 -7.82 3.18
C LEU A 290 12.96 -8.56 4.29
N LYS A 291 14.25 -8.81 4.05
CA LYS A 291 15.17 -9.37 5.05
C LYS A 291 15.96 -8.24 5.74
N LYS A 292 15.48 -7.82 6.92
CA LYS A 292 16.11 -6.78 7.76
C LYS A 292 15.69 -6.97 9.23
N GLY A 293 16.59 -6.75 10.17
CA GLY A 293 16.36 -7.01 11.59
C GLY A 293 16.16 -8.51 11.88
N THR A 294 15.38 -8.83 12.92
CA THR A 294 15.04 -10.21 13.26
C THR A 294 14.19 -10.85 12.17
N HIS A 295 14.54 -12.08 11.77
CA HIS A 295 13.89 -12.79 10.67
C HIS A 295 13.57 -14.25 11.07
N PRO A 296 12.54 -14.45 11.92
CA PRO A 296 12.12 -15.80 12.33
C PRO A 296 11.60 -16.62 11.13
N SER A 297 11.72 -17.95 11.16
CA SER A 297 10.87 -18.82 10.32
C SER A 297 9.45 -18.89 10.85
N PRO A 298 8.45 -19.41 10.11
CA PRO A 298 7.11 -19.61 10.65
C PRO A 298 7.13 -20.54 11.84
N ALA A 299 7.88 -21.64 11.81
CA ALA A 299 8.01 -22.54 12.95
C ALA A 299 8.52 -21.80 14.21
N GLN A 300 9.51 -20.91 14.07
CA GLN A 300 9.97 -20.07 15.17
C GLN A 300 8.88 -19.07 15.60
N SER A 301 8.20 -18.46 14.64
CA SER A 301 7.11 -17.52 14.88
C SER A 301 5.93 -18.16 15.63
N LEU A 302 5.55 -19.40 15.30
CA LEU A 302 4.53 -20.19 15.99
C LEU A 302 4.89 -20.40 17.48
N ARG A 303 6.16 -20.77 17.75
CA ARG A 303 6.66 -20.96 19.12
C ARG A 303 6.75 -19.65 19.90
N LEU A 304 7.28 -18.59 19.29
CA LEU A 304 7.24 -17.24 19.85
C LEU A 304 5.80 -16.84 20.18
N GLY A 305 4.86 -17.22 19.31
CA GLY A 305 3.46 -16.91 19.48
C GLY A 305 2.81 -17.56 20.70
N MET A 306 3.33 -18.73 21.09
CA MET A 306 2.94 -19.45 22.31
C MET A 306 3.79 -19.08 23.53
N GLY A 307 4.61 -18.03 23.44
CA GLY A 307 5.37 -17.50 24.56
C GLY A 307 6.74 -18.14 24.78
N ASN A 308 7.19 -19.01 23.87
CA ASN A 308 8.47 -19.70 23.95
C ASN A 308 9.60 -18.87 23.34
N ALA A 309 10.72 -18.74 24.05
CA ALA A 309 11.89 -18.04 23.54
C ALA A 309 12.47 -18.71 22.29
N GLN A 310 12.93 -17.93 21.31
CA GLN A 310 13.57 -18.42 20.09
C GLN A 310 14.81 -17.61 19.74
N THR A 311 15.87 -18.30 19.32
CA THR A 311 17.06 -17.66 18.73
C THR A 311 16.89 -17.62 17.21
N VAL A 312 16.70 -16.42 16.67
CA VAL A 312 16.40 -16.18 15.25
C VAL A 312 17.58 -15.52 14.55
N GLU A 313 17.64 -15.63 13.24
CA GLU A 313 18.62 -14.89 12.47
C GLU A 313 18.32 -13.38 12.52
N CYS A 314 19.39 -12.58 12.53
CA CYS A 314 19.32 -11.14 12.40
C CYS A 314 20.02 -10.73 11.10
N TRP A 315 19.40 -9.82 10.37
CA TRP A 315 19.83 -9.37 9.05
C TRP A 315 20.03 -7.86 9.03
N ASP A 316 21.07 -7.43 8.33
CA ASP A 316 21.31 -6.03 8.01
C ASP A 316 21.19 -5.84 6.49
N PHE A 317 20.92 -4.61 6.04
CA PHE A 317 20.79 -4.30 4.63
C PHE A 317 21.88 -3.32 4.19
N GLY A 318 22.89 -3.86 3.49
CA GLY A 318 24.00 -3.08 2.96
C GLY A 318 23.78 -2.67 1.50
N THR A 319 24.78 -2.01 0.92
CA THR A 319 24.73 -1.54 -0.48
C THR A 319 24.68 -2.66 -1.52
N PHE A 320 25.06 -3.88 -1.14
CA PHE A 320 24.98 -5.09 -1.98
C PHE A 320 23.78 -5.98 -1.64
N GLY A 321 22.83 -5.49 -0.84
CA GLY A 321 21.63 -6.21 -0.43
C GLY A 321 21.66 -6.74 1.00
N PRO A 322 20.75 -7.67 1.33
CA PRO A 322 20.63 -8.20 2.69
C PRO A 322 21.84 -9.08 3.03
N LYS A 323 22.40 -8.89 4.22
CA LYS A 323 23.48 -9.69 4.80
C LYS A 323 23.06 -10.23 6.16
N ARG A 324 23.37 -11.49 6.45
CA ARG A 324 23.16 -12.02 7.81
C ARG A 324 24.16 -11.37 8.75
N ASP A 325 23.66 -10.69 9.77
CA ASP A 325 24.43 -9.90 10.75
C ASP A 325 24.64 -10.65 12.07
N GLY A 326 23.88 -11.72 12.32
CA GLY A 326 24.08 -12.59 13.47
C GLY A 326 22.83 -13.37 13.86
N LYS A 327 22.70 -13.65 15.16
CA LYS A 327 21.51 -14.25 15.77
C LYS A 327 21.11 -13.45 17.01
N VAL A 328 19.80 -13.33 17.24
CA VAL A 328 19.21 -12.65 18.41
C VAL A 328 18.22 -13.59 19.07
N THR A 329 18.24 -13.66 20.41
CA THR A 329 17.21 -14.36 21.17
C THR A 329 16.07 -13.42 21.50
N ILE A 330 14.87 -13.81 21.11
CA ILE A 330 13.61 -13.15 21.46
C ILE A 330 12.97 -14.00 22.55
N ASP A 331 12.60 -13.38 23.67
CA ASP A 331 11.96 -14.05 24.80
C ASP A 331 10.65 -13.33 25.18
N PRO A 332 9.49 -13.90 24.81
CA PRO A 332 8.20 -13.35 25.19
C PRO A 332 7.91 -13.41 26.70
N LYS A 333 8.68 -14.20 27.46
CA LYS A 333 8.51 -14.47 28.90
C LYS A 333 7.14 -15.09 29.21
N GLY A 334 6.74 -16.07 28.40
CA GLY A 334 5.46 -16.78 28.56
C GLY A 334 4.22 -16.02 28.07
N ARG A 335 4.36 -14.75 27.63
CA ARG A 335 3.26 -14.01 27.00
C ARG A 335 2.92 -14.60 25.63
N LYS A 336 1.64 -14.87 25.41
CA LYS A 336 1.12 -15.42 24.16
C LYS A 336 0.40 -14.35 23.36
N ILE A 337 0.53 -14.41 22.04
CA ILE A 337 -0.29 -13.59 21.11
C ILE A 337 -1.72 -14.13 21.06
N TRP A 338 -1.96 -15.38 21.45
CA TRP A 338 -3.31 -15.95 21.47
C TRP A 338 -4.05 -15.48 22.72
N ALA A 339 -5.22 -14.89 22.53
CA ALA A 339 -6.05 -14.39 23.62
C ALA A 339 -6.45 -15.54 24.55
N ASP A 340 -6.29 -15.37 25.86
CA ASP A 340 -6.71 -16.36 26.86
C ASP A 340 -8.24 -16.31 27.03
N PRO A 341 -8.89 -17.42 27.42
CA PRO A 341 -10.36 -17.53 27.54
C PRO A 341 -10.92 -16.85 28.81
N ASP A 342 -10.40 -15.68 29.19
CA ASP A 342 -10.83 -14.93 30.38
C ASP A 342 -11.39 -13.53 30.05
N ALA A 343 -11.88 -12.84 31.07
CA ALA A 343 -12.53 -11.55 30.93
C ALA A 343 -11.65 -10.46 30.27
N GLN A 344 -10.32 -10.65 30.20
CA GLN A 344 -9.41 -9.70 29.60
C GLN A 344 -9.43 -9.75 28.06
N CYS A 345 -9.84 -10.86 27.44
CA CYS A 345 -10.03 -10.95 25.99
C CYS A 345 -11.43 -10.51 25.53
N GLY A 346 -12.35 -10.29 26.47
CA GLY A 346 -13.69 -9.84 26.18
C GLY A 346 -14.65 -10.93 25.68
N GLU A 347 -14.28 -12.22 25.64
CA GLU A 347 -15.19 -13.31 25.25
C GLU A 347 -15.70 -14.12 26.45
N GLN A 348 -17.00 -14.39 26.49
CA GLN A 348 -17.64 -15.27 27.47
C GLN A 348 -17.33 -16.74 27.17
N PRO A 349 -17.49 -17.65 28.15
CA PRO A 349 -17.26 -19.09 27.96
C PRO A 349 -18.11 -19.73 26.84
N ASP A 350 -19.22 -19.10 26.46
CA ASP A 350 -20.09 -19.57 25.37
C ASP A 350 -19.67 -19.05 23.97
N GLY A 351 -18.57 -18.30 23.90
CA GLY A 351 -18.02 -17.69 22.69
C GLY A 351 -18.54 -16.30 22.38
N THR A 352 -19.43 -15.72 23.20
CA THR A 352 -19.99 -14.40 22.96
C THR A 352 -18.99 -13.30 23.31
N HIS A 353 -18.63 -12.44 22.36
CA HIS A 353 -17.77 -11.30 22.63
C HIS A 353 -18.57 -10.15 23.28
N LEU A 354 -18.20 -9.77 24.51
CA LEU A 354 -18.86 -8.78 25.36
C LEU A 354 -19.05 -7.43 24.66
N ARG A 355 -18.04 -6.99 23.91
CA ARG A 355 -18.04 -5.68 23.24
C ARG A 355 -18.77 -5.67 21.89
N TRP A 356 -18.48 -6.64 21.03
CA TRP A 356 -18.93 -6.62 19.63
C TRP A 356 -20.05 -7.63 19.32
N GLY A 357 -20.36 -8.52 20.25
CA GLY A 357 -21.56 -9.36 20.21
C GLY A 357 -21.51 -10.56 19.27
N TRP A 358 -20.40 -10.80 18.56
CA TRP A 358 -20.24 -12.01 17.77
C TRP A 358 -20.15 -13.25 18.66
N LYS A 359 -20.41 -14.42 18.08
CA LYS A 359 -20.36 -15.71 18.75
C LYS A 359 -19.37 -16.66 18.08
N ARG A 360 -18.29 -17.00 18.79
CA ARG A 360 -17.32 -18.00 18.38
C ARG A 360 -17.84 -19.42 18.61
N ASP A 361 -17.58 -20.33 17.68
CA ASP A 361 -17.85 -21.75 17.89
C ASP A 361 -16.76 -22.37 18.79
N VAL A 362 -16.95 -22.26 20.10
CA VAL A 362 -16.01 -22.77 21.12
C VAL A 362 -15.80 -24.28 21.07
N SER A 363 -16.67 -25.04 20.37
CA SER A 363 -16.50 -26.48 20.18
C SER A 363 -15.43 -26.83 19.15
N LYS A 364 -15.12 -25.90 18.25
CA LYS A 364 -14.14 -26.05 17.17
C LYS A 364 -12.93 -25.13 17.31
N TRP A 365 -13.16 -23.93 17.84
CA TRP A 365 -12.14 -22.90 17.97
C TRP A 365 -12.00 -22.47 19.42
N SER A 366 -10.98 -23.02 20.09
CA SER A 366 -10.62 -22.66 21.46
C SER A 366 -9.66 -21.47 21.49
N LEU A 367 -9.84 -20.60 22.47
CA LEU A 367 -8.90 -19.51 22.77
C LEU A 367 -7.71 -20.02 23.63
N GLY A 368 -6.65 -19.24 23.74
CA GLY A 368 -5.46 -19.50 24.57
C GLY A 368 -4.38 -20.35 23.91
N THR A 369 -4.62 -20.83 22.69
CA THR A 369 -3.70 -21.67 21.92
C THR A 369 -3.69 -21.34 20.44
N CYS A 370 -2.58 -21.66 19.77
CA CYS A 370 -2.37 -21.37 18.36
C CYS A 370 -3.38 -22.08 17.46
N ILE A 371 -4.04 -21.33 16.57
CA ILE A 371 -5.01 -21.91 15.63
C ILE A 371 -4.37 -22.98 14.74
N TRP A 372 -3.12 -22.82 14.35
CA TRP A 372 -2.43 -23.80 13.50
C TRP A 372 -2.13 -25.10 14.27
N ALA A 373 -1.91 -25.03 15.58
CA ALA A 373 -1.81 -26.22 16.42
C ALA A 373 -3.15 -26.94 16.52
N GLN A 374 -4.26 -26.20 16.68
CA GLN A 374 -5.62 -26.76 16.70
C GLN A 374 -6.00 -27.46 15.39
N HIS A 375 -5.36 -27.10 14.29
CA HIS A 375 -5.53 -27.78 13.01
C HIS A 375 -4.57 -28.95 12.81
N GLY A 376 -3.64 -29.21 13.73
CA GLY A 376 -2.65 -30.29 13.64
C GLY A 376 -1.42 -29.95 12.80
N VAL A 377 -1.11 -28.67 12.58
CA VAL A 377 0.08 -28.25 11.82
C VAL A 377 1.36 -28.46 12.63
N TRP A 378 1.30 -28.21 13.93
CA TRP A 378 2.42 -28.35 14.85
C TRP A 378 1.92 -28.67 16.25
N ASP A 379 2.80 -29.21 17.08
CA ASP A 379 2.49 -29.60 18.46
C ASP A 379 3.09 -28.59 19.45
N VAL A 380 2.26 -28.07 20.36
CA VAL A 380 2.66 -27.02 21.31
C VAL A 380 3.60 -27.55 22.39
N GLU A 381 3.38 -28.79 22.86
CA GLU A 381 4.14 -29.37 23.97
C GLU A 381 5.57 -29.73 23.56
N SER A 382 5.72 -30.45 22.44
CA SER A 382 7.02 -30.84 21.89
C SER A 382 7.68 -29.74 21.07
N GLY A 383 6.91 -28.78 20.56
CA GLY A 383 7.37 -27.72 19.68
C GLY A 383 7.69 -28.18 18.24
N PHE A 384 7.35 -29.41 17.85
CA PHE A 384 7.61 -29.93 16.51
C PHE A 384 6.55 -29.48 15.50
N VAL A 385 6.98 -29.17 14.28
CA VAL A 385 6.09 -29.00 13.13
C VAL A 385 5.73 -30.38 12.61
N LEU A 386 4.45 -30.73 12.63
CA LEU A 386 3.93 -32.05 12.25
C LEU A 386 3.68 -32.14 10.74
N ARG A 387 3.26 -31.02 10.11
CA ARG A 387 2.97 -30.93 8.67
C ARG A 387 3.66 -29.69 8.08
N PRO A 388 4.95 -29.81 7.69
CA PRO A 388 5.74 -28.68 7.22
C PRO A 388 5.22 -28.03 5.94
N ASP A 389 4.51 -28.77 5.10
CA ASP A 389 3.97 -28.40 3.79
C ASP A 389 2.46 -28.16 3.82
N TYR A 390 1.87 -27.97 5.01
CA TYR A 390 0.41 -27.88 5.18
C TYR A 390 -0.28 -26.84 4.29
N PHE A 391 0.40 -25.74 3.96
CA PHE A 391 -0.16 -24.64 3.17
C PHE A 391 0.14 -24.72 1.68
N ARG A 392 0.89 -25.74 1.25
CA ARG A 392 1.20 -25.99 -0.16
C ARG A 392 0.08 -26.74 -0.87
N TYR A 393 -0.63 -27.60 -0.15
CA TYR A 393 -1.66 -28.47 -0.70
C TYR A 393 -3.00 -28.23 -0.01
N HIS A 394 -4.08 -28.14 -0.78
CA HIS A 394 -5.42 -27.97 -0.23
C HIS A 394 -5.77 -29.19 0.66
N PRO A 395 -6.06 -29.01 1.97
CA PRO A 395 -6.10 -30.14 2.91
C PRO A 395 -7.16 -31.20 2.60
N ALA A 396 -8.24 -30.85 1.92
CA ALA A 396 -9.31 -31.79 1.57
C ALA A 396 -9.09 -32.52 0.24
N THR A 397 -8.29 -31.97 -0.69
CA THR A 397 -8.13 -32.51 -2.06
C THR A 397 -6.72 -33.01 -2.33
N GLY A 398 -5.72 -32.55 -1.57
CA GLY A 398 -4.30 -32.86 -1.79
C GLY A 398 -3.69 -32.21 -3.03
N ILE A 399 -4.43 -31.32 -3.70
CA ILE A 399 -3.97 -30.60 -4.89
C ILE A 399 -3.16 -29.38 -4.46
N GLU A 400 -2.06 -29.11 -5.17
CA GLU A 400 -1.22 -27.92 -4.94
C GLU A 400 -2.03 -26.66 -5.23
N VAL A 401 -1.96 -25.68 -4.34
CA VAL A 401 -2.72 -24.42 -4.46
C VAL A 401 -1.87 -23.32 -5.08
N GLU A 402 -2.52 -22.35 -5.72
CA GLU A 402 -1.88 -21.13 -6.23
C GLU A 402 -2.65 -19.90 -5.75
N PHE A 403 -1.98 -18.99 -5.04
CA PHE A 403 -2.63 -17.90 -4.33
C PHE A 403 -3.48 -17.00 -5.23
N MET A 404 -2.98 -16.66 -6.43
CA MET A 404 -3.67 -15.70 -7.29
C MET A 404 -4.97 -16.25 -7.85
N THR A 405 -5.00 -17.51 -8.28
CA THR A 405 -6.18 -18.14 -8.89
C THR A 405 -7.13 -18.72 -7.86
N ASP A 406 -6.65 -19.43 -6.84
CA ASP A 406 -7.51 -20.16 -5.90
C ASP A 406 -8.11 -19.26 -4.82
N PHE A 407 -7.46 -18.15 -4.44
CA PHE A 407 -7.85 -17.36 -3.27
C PHE A 407 -8.02 -15.85 -3.55
N TRP A 408 -7.07 -15.22 -4.25
CA TRP A 408 -7.17 -13.79 -4.57
C TRP A 408 -8.28 -13.51 -5.60
N LEU A 409 -8.33 -14.27 -6.70
CA LEU A 409 -9.30 -14.05 -7.79
C LEU A 409 -10.77 -14.17 -7.33
N PRO A 410 -11.17 -15.15 -6.49
CA PRO A 410 -12.51 -15.18 -5.92
C PRO A 410 -12.84 -13.94 -5.09
N HIS A 411 -11.91 -13.43 -4.28
CA HIS A 411 -12.08 -12.20 -3.51
C HIS A 411 -12.24 -10.99 -4.44
N PHE A 412 -11.35 -10.84 -5.43
CA PHE A 412 -11.39 -9.78 -6.43
C PHE A 412 -12.74 -9.75 -7.17
N LYS A 413 -13.25 -10.93 -7.56
CA LYS A 413 -14.57 -11.06 -8.20
C LYS A 413 -15.69 -10.58 -7.27
N ALA A 414 -15.74 -11.07 -6.04
CA ALA A 414 -16.79 -10.71 -5.08
C ALA A 414 -16.79 -9.20 -4.77
N TYR A 415 -15.61 -8.62 -4.60
CA TYR A 415 -15.45 -7.18 -4.41
C TYR A 415 -15.94 -6.39 -5.63
N GLY A 416 -15.47 -6.77 -6.84
CA GLY A 416 -15.87 -6.10 -8.08
C GLY A 416 -17.37 -6.19 -8.36
N GLU A 417 -18.00 -7.31 -8.06
CA GLU A 417 -19.45 -7.50 -8.14
C GLU A 417 -20.19 -6.56 -7.19
N ARG A 418 -19.74 -6.43 -5.93
CA ARG A 418 -20.36 -5.52 -4.96
C ARG A 418 -20.23 -4.06 -5.38
N ILE A 419 -19.04 -3.62 -5.79
CA ILE A 419 -18.81 -2.22 -6.21
C ILE A 419 -19.66 -1.88 -7.44
N ARG A 420 -19.78 -2.78 -8.41
CA ARG A 420 -20.53 -2.51 -9.64
C ARG A 420 -22.05 -2.49 -9.46
N GLN A 421 -22.59 -2.89 -8.31
CA GLN A 421 -23.98 -2.60 -7.94
C GLN A 421 -24.20 -1.08 -7.77
N ALA A 422 -23.20 -0.39 -7.22
CA ALA A 422 -23.23 1.05 -6.99
C ALA A 422 -22.62 1.85 -8.14
N HIS A 423 -21.57 1.35 -8.78
CA HIS A 423 -20.85 2.00 -9.88
C HIS A 423 -20.69 1.05 -11.08
N PRO A 424 -21.74 0.85 -11.90
CA PRO A 424 -21.75 -0.17 -12.96
C PRO A 424 -20.63 -0.07 -14.00
N ALA A 425 -20.15 1.15 -14.27
CA ALA A 425 -19.12 1.42 -15.27
C ALA A 425 -17.69 1.51 -14.68
N ALA A 426 -17.52 1.21 -13.38
CA ALA A 426 -16.22 1.19 -12.72
C ALA A 426 -15.21 0.29 -13.46
N ALA A 427 -14.03 0.84 -13.74
CA ALA A 427 -12.88 0.01 -14.05
C ALA A 427 -12.40 -0.69 -12.79
N LEU A 428 -12.11 -1.99 -12.89
CA LEU A 428 -11.48 -2.74 -11.81
C LEU A 428 -9.96 -2.62 -11.96
N PHE A 429 -9.32 -2.13 -10.91
CA PHE A 429 -7.87 -2.02 -10.84
C PHE A 429 -7.33 -3.35 -10.29
N ILE A 430 -6.46 -4.00 -11.06
CA ILE A 430 -5.82 -5.27 -10.70
C ILE A 430 -4.46 -4.98 -10.09
N GLN A 431 -4.39 -5.12 -8.77
CA GLN A 431 -3.15 -5.07 -7.99
C GLN A 431 -2.80 -6.47 -7.48
N PRO A 432 -1.85 -7.19 -8.13
CA PRO A 432 -1.29 -8.39 -7.53
C PRO A 432 -0.42 -8.03 -6.32
N PRO A 433 0.00 -9.02 -5.50
CA PRO A 433 1.06 -8.83 -4.52
C PRO A 433 2.28 -8.13 -5.13
N VAL A 434 3.05 -7.43 -4.31
CA VAL A 434 4.17 -6.62 -4.79
C VAL A 434 5.14 -7.48 -5.60
N PHE A 435 5.35 -7.10 -6.87
CA PHE A 435 6.15 -7.85 -7.85
C PHE A 435 5.64 -9.25 -8.23
N ALA A 436 4.46 -9.70 -7.80
CA ALA A 436 3.83 -10.90 -8.35
C ALA A 436 3.35 -10.66 -9.79
N LEU A 437 3.07 -11.72 -10.53
CA LEU A 437 2.39 -11.61 -11.83
C LEU A 437 0.87 -11.57 -11.59
N PRO A 438 0.10 -10.78 -12.35
CA PRO A 438 -1.34 -10.88 -12.31
C PRO A 438 -1.82 -12.22 -12.91
N PRO A 439 -2.90 -12.81 -12.40
CA PRO A 439 -3.52 -13.98 -13.02
C PRO A 439 -4.25 -13.58 -14.30
N SER A 440 -4.64 -14.59 -15.09
CA SER A 440 -5.67 -14.40 -16.11
C SER A 440 -7.02 -14.15 -15.43
N VAL A 441 -7.80 -13.21 -15.95
CA VAL A 441 -9.12 -12.84 -15.43
C VAL A 441 -10.12 -12.82 -16.57
N ASP A 442 -11.24 -13.50 -16.38
CA ASP A 442 -12.30 -13.63 -17.39
C ASP A 442 -12.93 -12.27 -17.75
N GLU A 443 -13.23 -12.05 -19.03
CA GLU A 443 -13.95 -10.87 -19.51
C GLU A 443 -15.38 -10.76 -18.97
N GLU A 444 -15.99 -11.85 -18.52
CA GLU A 444 -17.25 -11.80 -17.76
C GLU A 444 -17.09 -11.00 -16.45
N ILE A 445 -15.92 -11.10 -15.83
CA ILE A 445 -15.54 -10.31 -14.64
C ILE A 445 -15.09 -8.92 -15.05
N LEU A 446 -14.24 -8.77 -16.07
CA LEU A 446 -13.65 -7.46 -16.40
C LEU A 446 -14.62 -6.54 -17.15
N LYS A 447 -15.52 -7.09 -17.96
CA LYS A 447 -16.49 -6.38 -18.80
C LYS A 447 -15.85 -5.32 -19.69
N GLY A 448 -14.64 -5.58 -20.22
CA GLY A 448 -13.88 -4.59 -20.99
C GLY A 448 -13.41 -3.37 -20.19
N ARG A 449 -13.41 -3.43 -18.85
CA ARG A 449 -13.15 -2.31 -17.93
C ARG A 449 -12.15 -2.70 -16.84
N CYS A 450 -10.88 -2.68 -17.19
CA CYS A 450 -9.78 -3.08 -16.30
C CYS A 450 -8.57 -2.17 -16.43
N VAL A 451 -7.79 -2.05 -15.36
CA VAL A 451 -6.51 -1.33 -15.31
C VAL A 451 -5.51 -2.19 -14.54
N TYR A 452 -4.33 -2.44 -15.09
CA TYR A 452 -3.24 -3.06 -14.32
C TYR A 452 -2.56 -2.00 -13.44
N THR A 453 -2.41 -2.26 -12.13
CA THR A 453 -1.94 -1.26 -11.17
C THR A 453 -0.79 -1.71 -10.26
N GLY A 454 0.22 -2.40 -10.82
CA GLY A 454 1.41 -2.78 -10.06
C GLY A 454 2.20 -1.58 -9.49
N HIS A 455 2.85 -1.78 -8.34
CA HIS A 455 3.70 -0.79 -7.69
C HIS A 455 5.16 -0.88 -8.13
N TYR A 456 5.89 0.24 -8.04
CA TYR A 456 7.30 0.27 -8.36
C TYR A 456 8.08 1.27 -7.53
N TYR A 457 9.10 0.79 -6.83
CA TYR A 457 10.12 1.62 -6.22
C TYR A 457 11.52 1.20 -6.66
N ASP A 458 12.42 2.18 -6.72
CA ASP A 458 13.85 1.90 -6.75
C ASP A 458 14.28 1.34 -5.38
N GLY A 459 14.32 0.01 -5.28
CA GLY A 459 14.56 -0.69 -4.01
C GLY A 459 15.88 -0.31 -3.33
N LEU A 460 16.96 -0.06 -4.08
CA LEU A 460 18.24 0.31 -3.46
C LEU A 460 18.15 1.70 -2.83
N THR A 461 17.61 2.68 -3.56
CA THR A 461 17.44 4.05 -3.05
C THR A 461 16.44 4.09 -1.89
N LEU A 462 15.34 3.35 -1.98
CA LEU A 462 14.31 3.28 -0.94
C LEU A 462 14.88 2.73 0.37
N ILE A 463 15.60 1.61 0.32
CA ILE A 463 16.09 0.94 1.54
C ILE A 463 17.31 1.64 2.14
N THR A 464 18.22 2.16 1.30
CA THR A 464 19.45 2.82 1.77
C THR A 464 19.26 4.31 2.07
N LYS A 465 18.14 4.91 1.63
CA LYS A 465 17.88 6.35 1.69
C LYS A 465 19.03 7.18 1.10
N HIS A 466 19.59 6.71 -0.01
CA HIS A 466 20.72 7.33 -0.69
C HIS A 466 20.65 7.11 -2.21
N TRP A 467 20.84 8.19 -2.98
CA TRP A 467 20.98 8.08 -4.44
C TRP A 467 22.43 7.72 -4.81
N ASN A 468 22.62 6.47 -5.24
CA ASN A 468 23.92 5.89 -5.51
C ASN A 468 24.40 6.13 -6.96
N TRP A 469 25.72 6.14 -7.17
CA TRP A 469 26.32 6.16 -8.52
C TRP A 469 26.22 4.82 -9.27
N PHE A 470 25.66 3.81 -8.61
CA PHE A 470 25.27 2.52 -9.16
C PHE A 470 23.89 2.10 -8.64
N ASN A 471 23.25 1.15 -9.29
CA ASN A 471 21.97 0.58 -8.86
C ASN A 471 21.86 -0.90 -9.29
N ALA A 472 20.75 -1.57 -9.02
CA ALA A 472 20.46 -2.93 -9.46
C ALA A 472 19.10 -3.03 -10.17
N ASP A 473 19.01 -3.91 -11.16
CA ASP A 473 17.72 -4.34 -11.74
C ASP A 473 17.00 -5.31 -10.78
N SER A 474 16.43 -4.76 -9.70
CA SER A 474 15.78 -5.52 -8.63
C SER A 474 14.65 -6.39 -9.16
N LEU A 475 13.77 -5.84 -10.00
CA LEU A 475 12.68 -6.60 -10.61
C LEU A 475 13.21 -7.73 -11.51
N GLY A 476 14.27 -7.47 -12.29
CA GLY A 476 14.92 -8.50 -13.09
C GLY A 476 15.51 -9.63 -12.24
N VAL A 477 16.09 -9.33 -11.08
CA VAL A 477 16.56 -10.36 -10.13
C VAL A 477 15.39 -11.20 -9.62
N LEU A 478 14.31 -10.56 -9.17
CA LEU A 478 13.10 -11.23 -8.68
C LEU A 478 12.44 -12.10 -9.77
N ARG A 479 12.54 -11.69 -11.03
CA ARG A 479 12.00 -12.42 -12.20
C ARG A 479 12.97 -13.44 -12.79
N GLY A 480 14.09 -13.73 -12.12
CA GLY A 480 15.07 -14.72 -12.61
C GLY A 480 15.75 -14.35 -13.94
N LYS A 481 15.74 -13.07 -14.33
CA LYS A 481 16.38 -12.56 -15.57
C LYS A 481 17.89 -12.79 -15.59
N TYR A 482 18.50 -12.94 -14.41
CA TYR A 482 19.94 -13.05 -14.21
C TYR A 482 20.30 -14.38 -13.57
N LYS A 483 21.45 -14.96 -13.97
CA LYS A 483 21.98 -16.17 -13.32
C LYS A 483 22.52 -15.87 -11.93
N THR A 484 23.06 -14.67 -11.74
CA THR A 484 23.55 -14.19 -10.44
C THR A 484 23.12 -12.74 -10.21
N PRO A 485 22.80 -12.32 -8.96
CA PRO A 485 22.41 -10.94 -8.66
C PRO A 485 23.44 -9.89 -9.09
N LEU A 486 24.74 -10.22 -9.11
CA LEU A 486 25.81 -9.33 -9.56
C LEU A 486 25.63 -8.85 -11.01
N GLN A 487 25.00 -9.65 -11.88
CA GLN A 487 24.73 -9.26 -13.27
C GLN A 487 23.64 -8.18 -13.39
N ALA A 488 22.85 -8.00 -12.33
CA ALA A 488 21.81 -6.97 -12.27
C ALA A 488 22.38 -5.58 -11.97
N VAL A 489 23.63 -5.47 -11.50
CA VAL A 489 24.26 -4.19 -11.13
C VAL A 489 24.46 -3.29 -12.36
N LYS A 490 24.16 -2.00 -12.20
CA LYS A 490 24.21 -0.96 -13.23
C LYS A 490 25.05 0.20 -12.74
N PHE A 491 26.07 0.57 -13.50
CA PHE A 491 26.99 1.64 -13.13
C PHE A 491 26.75 2.91 -13.94
N GLY A 492 26.64 4.04 -13.23
CA GLY A 492 26.46 5.36 -13.81
C GLY A 492 25.02 5.67 -14.21
N GLU A 493 24.69 6.97 -14.14
CA GLU A 493 23.36 7.53 -14.34
C GLU A 493 22.62 6.98 -15.58
N LYS A 494 23.31 6.90 -16.72
CA LYS A 494 22.71 6.44 -17.98
C LYS A 494 22.26 4.97 -17.89
N ALA A 495 23.04 4.11 -17.24
CA ALA A 495 22.72 2.70 -17.09
C ALA A 495 21.59 2.49 -16.06
N ILE A 496 21.61 3.26 -14.98
CA ILE A 496 20.55 3.25 -13.95
C ILE A 496 19.21 3.64 -14.58
N ARG A 497 19.13 4.80 -15.24
CA ARG A 497 17.89 5.25 -15.91
C ARG A 497 17.38 4.27 -16.95
N LYS A 498 18.27 3.67 -17.75
CA LYS A 498 17.90 2.61 -18.70
C LYS A 498 17.32 1.38 -17.98
N SER A 499 17.90 1.00 -16.85
CA SER A 499 17.42 -0.13 -16.03
C SER A 499 16.04 0.13 -15.46
N LEU A 500 15.80 1.31 -14.86
CA LEU A 500 14.47 1.67 -14.36
C LEU A 500 13.43 1.65 -15.49
N MET A 501 13.77 2.18 -16.67
CA MET A 501 12.92 2.12 -17.86
C MET A 501 12.62 0.68 -18.31
N GLU A 502 13.60 -0.22 -18.29
CA GLU A 502 13.39 -1.65 -18.61
C GLU A 502 12.49 -2.36 -17.58
N GLN A 503 12.59 -2.00 -16.30
CA GLN A 503 11.73 -2.54 -15.24
C GLN A 503 10.27 -2.08 -15.39
N ILE A 504 10.04 -0.78 -15.64
CA ILE A 504 8.70 -0.27 -15.94
C ILE A 504 8.12 -0.90 -17.21
N LYS A 505 8.97 -1.15 -18.23
CA LYS A 505 8.55 -1.87 -19.44
C LYS A 505 8.07 -3.29 -19.12
N MET A 506 8.75 -3.98 -18.19
CA MET A 506 8.38 -5.31 -17.74
C MET A 506 7.02 -5.29 -17.05
N LEU A 507 6.81 -4.39 -16.09
CA LEU A 507 5.50 -4.23 -15.43
C LEU A 507 4.38 -3.90 -16.42
N LYS A 508 4.63 -2.99 -17.39
CA LYS A 508 3.65 -2.72 -18.45
C LYS A 508 3.29 -3.98 -19.26
N ALA A 509 4.25 -4.87 -19.48
CA ALA A 509 4.00 -6.11 -20.22
C ALA A 509 3.14 -7.11 -19.44
N ASP A 510 3.17 -7.08 -18.10
CA ASP A 510 2.37 -7.94 -17.24
C ASP A 510 0.86 -7.75 -17.46
N ALA A 511 0.43 -6.55 -17.89
CA ALA A 511 -0.97 -6.28 -18.24
C ALA A 511 -1.53 -7.20 -19.35
N LYS A 512 -0.66 -7.80 -20.18
CA LYS A 512 -1.06 -8.75 -21.23
C LYS A 512 -1.48 -10.11 -20.67
N LEU A 513 -1.04 -10.45 -19.45
CA LEU A 513 -1.36 -11.72 -18.80
C LEU A 513 -2.81 -11.75 -18.32
N ILE A 514 -3.36 -10.59 -17.97
CA ILE A 514 -4.75 -10.44 -17.50
C ILE A 514 -5.75 -11.04 -18.49
N THR A 515 -5.57 -10.80 -19.79
CA THR A 515 -6.48 -11.34 -20.82
C THR A 515 -6.00 -12.62 -21.45
N ALA A 516 -4.78 -13.08 -21.15
CA ALA A 516 -4.25 -14.30 -21.77
C ALA A 516 -5.20 -15.46 -21.45
N PRO A 517 -5.54 -16.34 -22.41
CA PRO A 517 -6.33 -17.52 -22.10
C PRO A 517 -5.62 -18.28 -20.97
N PRO A 518 -6.35 -18.81 -19.97
CA PRO A 518 -5.74 -19.62 -18.94
C PRO A 518 -4.91 -20.71 -19.62
N CYS A 519 -3.64 -20.85 -19.22
CA CYS A 519 -2.81 -21.93 -19.73
C CYS A 519 -3.60 -23.24 -19.58
N PRO A 520 -3.80 -24.02 -20.64
CA PRO A 520 -4.43 -25.32 -20.48
C PRO A 520 -3.59 -26.10 -19.46
N GLU A 521 -4.27 -26.61 -18.43
CA GLU A 521 -3.70 -27.60 -17.52
C GLU A 521 -2.90 -28.59 -18.36
N SER A 522 -1.67 -28.87 -17.94
CA SER A 522 -0.89 -29.91 -18.59
C SER A 522 -1.65 -31.22 -18.44
N THR A 523 -2.42 -31.60 -19.47
CA THR A 523 -2.78 -32.99 -19.71
C THR A 523 -1.47 -33.70 -20.05
N ILE A 524 -0.74 -34.10 -19.01
CA ILE A 524 0.39 -35.02 -19.14
C ILE A 524 -0.22 -36.35 -19.55
N ASP A 525 -0.18 -36.64 -20.84
CA ASP A 525 -0.32 -38.01 -21.33
C ASP A 525 0.92 -38.79 -20.83
N PRO A 526 0.77 -39.80 -19.95
CA PRO A 526 1.89 -40.54 -19.38
C PRO A 526 2.68 -41.38 -20.41
N SER A 527 2.27 -41.41 -21.68
CA SER A 527 2.76 -42.36 -22.67
C SER A 527 3.71 -41.79 -23.74
N SER A 528 4.07 -40.50 -23.73
CA SER A 528 4.86 -39.89 -24.81
C SER A 528 6.20 -39.29 -24.36
N PRO A 529 7.35 -39.88 -24.74
CA PRO A 529 8.65 -39.25 -24.60
C PRO A 529 8.90 -38.34 -25.81
N SER A 530 9.05 -37.04 -25.54
CA SER A 530 9.39 -35.95 -26.47
C SER A 530 8.20 -35.21 -27.10
N SER A 531 7.95 -34.00 -26.60
CA SER A 531 7.54 -32.89 -27.47
C SER A 531 7.98 -31.56 -26.83
N ARG A 532 8.65 -30.73 -27.62
CA ARG A 532 8.92 -29.32 -27.28
C ARG A 532 7.58 -28.58 -27.28
N PRO A 533 7.43 -27.49 -26.52
CA PRO A 533 6.22 -26.66 -26.59
C PRO A 533 6.07 -26.13 -28.02
N THR A 534 5.04 -26.62 -28.72
CA THR A 534 4.58 -26.07 -29.99
C THR A 534 3.87 -24.75 -29.73
N ALA A 535 4.12 -23.76 -30.59
CA ALA A 535 3.50 -22.44 -30.51
C ALA A 535 1.97 -22.55 -30.48
N LEU A 536 1.34 -21.81 -29.55
CA LEU A 536 -0.11 -21.69 -29.42
C LEU A 536 -0.74 -21.26 -30.77
N PRO A 537 -1.89 -21.85 -31.17
CA PRO A 537 -2.62 -21.38 -32.34
C PRO A 537 -3.21 -19.97 -32.07
N PRO A 538 -3.37 -19.14 -33.11
CA PRO A 538 -3.94 -17.81 -32.94
C PRO A 538 -5.43 -17.91 -32.60
N CYS A 539 -5.81 -17.52 -31.37
CA CYS A 539 -7.20 -17.34 -30.98
C CYS A 539 -7.79 -16.10 -31.70
N PRO A 540 -8.97 -16.18 -32.34
CA PRO A 540 -9.53 -15.08 -33.13
C PRO A 540 -10.25 -13.99 -32.31
N LEU A 541 -10.27 -14.08 -30.97
CA LEU A 541 -10.77 -13.02 -30.11
C LEU A 541 -9.67 -11.96 -29.94
N ARG A 542 -9.92 -10.71 -30.36
CA ARG A 542 -9.06 -9.59 -30.00
C ARG A 542 -9.03 -9.52 -28.47
N LEU A 543 -7.91 -9.94 -27.88
CA LEU A 543 -7.63 -9.77 -26.46
C LEU A 543 -7.78 -8.29 -26.10
N HIS A 544 -8.58 -7.97 -25.08
CA HIS A 544 -8.74 -6.60 -24.64
C HIS A 544 -7.40 -6.08 -24.07
N GLU A 545 -6.94 -4.92 -24.56
CA GLU A 545 -5.67 -4.35 -24.13
C GLU A 545 -5.90 -3.29 -23.06
N TYR A 546 -5.59 -3.62 -21.81
CA TYR A 546 -5.84 -2.76 -20.66
C TYR A 546 -4.68 -1.80 -20.35
N PRO A 547 -4.96 -0.55 -19.94
CA PRO A 547 -3.92 0.39 -19.54
C PRO A 547 -3.19 -0.07 -18.27
N THR A 548 -1.97 0.45 -18.12
CA THR A 548 -1.16 0.31 -16.92
C THR A 548 -1.06 1.65 -16.19
N VAL A 549 -1.33 1.62 -14.90
CA VAL A 549 -0.99 2.69 -13.95
C VAL A 549 0.07 2.12 -13.00
N ILE A 550 1.14 2.85 -12.73
CA ILE A 550 2.03 2.52 -11.61
C ILE A 550 1.40 3.15 -10.37
N GLY A 551 0.72 2.33 -9.55
CA GLY A 551 -0.12 2.80 -8.44
C GLY A 551 0.67 3.53 -7.34
N GLU A 552 1.92 3.11 -7.16
CA GLU A 552 2.87 3.79 -6.30
C GLU A 552 4.24 3.83 -6.95
N ILE A 553 4.81 5.03 -6.98
CA ILE A 553 6.20 5.30 -7.33
C ILE A 553 6.70 6.47 -6.50
N GLY A 554 7.97 6.50 -6.13
CA GLY A 554 8.46 7.60 -5.31
C GLY A 554 9.94 7.50 -4.97
N THR A 555 10.36 8.41 -4.10
CA THR A 555 11.72 8.44 -3.55
C THR A 555 11.68 9.00 -2.13
N PRO A 556 12.48 8.48 -1.18
CA PRO A 556 12.55 9.05 0.16
C PRO A 556 13.07 10.49 0.08
N PHE A 557 12.45 11.41 0.79
CA PHE A 557 12.91 12.79 0.91
C PHE A 557 13.91 12.96 2.06
N ASP A 558 13.90 12.06 3.04
CA ASP A 558 14.76 12.06 4.22
C ASP A 558 16.14 11.42 3.97
N MET A 559 16.58 11.42 2.71
CA MET A 559 17.88 10.90 2.28
C MET A 559 19.04 11.49 3.06
N ASP A 560 20.13 10.72 3.10
CA ASP A 560 21.42 11.17 3.63
C ASP A 560 21.32 11.66 5.08
N LYS A 561 20.51 10.96 5.88
CA LYS A 561 20.20 11.32 7.28
C LYS A 561 19.58 12.72 7.36
N LYS A 562 18.57 12.99 6.54
CA LYS A 562 17.84 14.27 6.51
C LYS A 562 18.74 15.47 6.19
N TYR A 563 19.77 15.25 5.34
CA TYR A 563 20.74 16.29 4.98
C TYR A 563 20.06 17.55 4.43
N SER A 564 19.07 17.35 3.56
CA SER A 564 18.29 18.43 2.93
C SER A 564 17.53 19.29 3.93
N TYR A 565 17.14 18.75 5.08
CA TYR A 565 16.32 19.44 6.08
C TYR A 565 17.19 20.31 6.98
N TYR A 566 18.21 19.71 7.59
CA TYR A 566 18.95 20.33 8.69
C TYR A 566 20.31 20.88 8.27
N SER A 567 20.99 20.22 7.34
CA SER A 567 22.37 20.56 6.96
C SER A 567 22.42 21.58 5.83
N SER A 568 21.85 21.26 4.67
CA SER A 568 21.85 22.16 3.50
C SER A 568 20.67 23.13 3.46
N LYS A 569 19.63 22.88 4.26
CA LYS A 569 18.42 23.72 4.39
C LYS A 569 17.75 24.01 3.04
N GLY A 570 17.40 22.94 2.35
CA GLY A 570 16.62 22.94 1.12
C GLY A 570 17.36 22.41 -0.11
N ASP A 571 18.58 21.87 -0.02
CA ASP A 571 19.19 21.22 -1.19
C ASP A 571 18.64 19.79 -1.34
N TYR A 572 17.70 19.63 -2.27
CA TYR A 572 17.02 18.37 -2.60
C TYR A 572 17.62 17.67 -3.84
N ALA A 573 18.81 18.07 -4.31
CA ALA A 573 19.34 17.63 -5.61
C ALA A 573 19.43 16.10 -5.80
N ASN A 574 19.66 15.32 -4.75
CA ASN A 574 19.69 13.85 -4.84
C ASN A 574 18.28 13.26 -4.98
N GLN A 575 17.33 13.77 -4.21
CA GLN A 575 15.91 13.44 -4.30
C GLN A 575 15.37 13.80 -5.68
N GLU A 576 15.73 14.97 -6.24
CA GLU A 576 15.29 15.37 -7.58
C GLU A 576 15.81 14.41 -8.65
N LYS A 577 17.08 14.01 -8.58
CA LYS A 577 17.66 13.04 -9.52
C LYS A 577 16.98 11.69 -9.44
N ALA A 578 16.78 11.18 -8.23
CA ALA A 578 16.13 9.89 -8.01
C ALA A 578 14.69 9.90 -8.53
N LEU A 579 13.92 10.94 -8.20
CA LEU A 579 12.54 11.04 -8.68
C LEU A 579 12.47 11.28 -10.20
N ASP A 580 13.32 12.14 -10.77
CA ASP A 580 13.41 12.33 -12.23
C ASP A 580 13.73 11.01 -12.94
N ALA A 581 14.66 10.21 -12.42
CA ALA A 581 15.01 8.91 -13.01
C ALA A 581 13.81 7.94 -13.01
N SER A 582 13.08 7.85 -11.90
CA SER A 582 11.90 6.99 -11.74
C SER A 582 10.71 7.44 -12.60
N LEU A 583 10.37 8.73 -12.59
CA LEU A 583 9.24 9.25 -13.37
C LEU A 583 9.54 9.23 -14.88
N ASN A 584 10.79 9.53 -15.27
CA ASN A 584 11.19 9.47 -16.67
C ASN A 584 11.13 8.04 -17.23
N ALA A 585 11.29 7.01 -16.38
CA ALA A 585 11.09 5.62 -16.77
C ALA A 585 9.62 5.31 -17.12
N CYS A 586 8.65 6.08 -16.61
CA CYS A 586 7.24 5.94 -16.96
C CYS A 586 6.87 6.65 -18.28
N ASP A 587 7.64 7.65 -18.69
CA ASP A 587 7.41 8.44 -19.88
C ASP A 587 8.00 7.79 -21.16
N GLY A 588 8.01 8.53 -22.27
CA GLY A 588 8.64 8.13 -23.52
C GLY A 588 8.02 6.87 -24.13
N TYR A 589 8.84 5.83 -24.30
CA TYR A 589 8.41 4.56 -24.91
C TYR A 589 7.43 3.77 -24.03
N ASN A 590 7.58 3.85 -22.70
CA ASN A 590 6.71 3.12 -21.78
C ASN A 590 5.35 3.77 -21.72
N ASN A 591 5.30 5.09 -21.60
CA ASN A 591 4.08 5.87 -21.58
C ASN A 591 2.97 5.27 -20.69
N VAL A 592 3.32 4.96 -19.44
CA VAL A 592 2.38 4.44 -18.44
C VAL A 592 1.86 5.58 -17.59
N ALA A 593 0.66 5.44 -17.05
CA ALA A 593 0.18 6.34 -16.00
C ALA A 593 0.91 6.05 -14.69
N TYR A 594 0.93 7.01 -13.76
CA TYR A 594 1.52 6.80 -12.43
C TYR A 594 0.90 7.70 -11.37
N THR A 595 1.02 7.27 -10.12
CA THR A 595 0.71 8.05 -8.92
C THR A 595 1.89 8.05 -7.96
N ILE A 596 2.41 9.24 -7.64
CA ILE A 596 3.55 9.37 -6.73
C ILE A 596 3.09 9.11 -5.29
N TRP A 597 3.74 8.18 -4.60
CA TRP A 597 3.60 8.06 -3.15
C TRP A 597 4.61 9.02 -2.51
N THR A 598 4.17 10.09 -1.83
CA THR A 598 2.78 10.49 -1.53
C THR A 598 2.62 12.02 -1.47
N TYR A 599 1.41 12.53 -1.26
CA TYR A 599 1.17 13.94 -0.91
C TYR A 599 0.41 14.03 0.41
N VAL A 600 1.08 14.55 1.45
CA VAL A 600 0.55 14.60 2.82
C VAL A 600 0.33 16.04 3.25
N PRO A 601 -0.92 16.53 3.21
CA PRO A 601 -1.24 17.94 3.50
C PRO A 601 -1.25 18.26 5.00
N ARG A 602 -1.44 17.26 5.88
CA ARG A 602 -1.48 17.41 7.33
C ARG A 602 -0.66 16.32 8.01
N GLY A 603 -0.04 16.64 9.14
CA GLY A 603 0.73 15.70 9.97
C GLY A 603 2.18 15.51 9.53
N HIS A 604 2.53 15.93 8.31
CA HIS A 604 3.91 15.85 7.82
C HIS A 604 4.85 16.84 8.53
N THR A 605 6.03 16.37 8.92
CA THR A 605 7.13 17.18 9.50
C THR A 605 8.49 16.66 9.04
N HIS A 606 9.54 17.47 9.09
CA HIS A 606 10.92 17.01 8.84
C HIS A 606 11.43 16.03 9.91
N GLU A 607 10.85 16.08 11.11
CA GLU A 607 11.20 15.19 12.22
C GLU A 607 10.59 13.79 12.03
N TRP A 608 9.28 13.71 11.81
CA TRP A 608 8.53 12.45 11.77
C TRP A 608 8.12 12.02 10.36
N GLY A 609 8.55 12.75 9.34
CA GLY A 609 8.26 12.46 7.94
C GLY A 609 6.77 12.59 7.64
N ASP A 610 6.20 11.64 6.91
CA ASP A 610 4.77 11.58 6.56
C ASP A 610 3.86 11.09 7.70
N ALA A 611 4.36 11.15 8.94
CA ALA A 611 3.73 10.66 10.16
C ALA A 611 3.56 9.13 10.22
N TRP A 612 4.09 8.41 9.23
CA TRP A 612 3.95 6.97 9.09
C TRP A 612 5.30 6.25 9.16
N ASN A 613 5.52 5.45 10.21
CA ASN A 613 6.73 4.63 10.43
C ASN A 613 8.08 5.37 10.31
N GLY A 614 8.09 6.70 10.52
CA GLY A 614 9.29 7.53 10.44
C GLY A 614 9.84 7.72 9.03
N GLU A 615 9.06 7.34 8.01
CA GLU A 615 9.41 7.52 6.59
C GLU A 615 8.99 8.90 6.09
N ASP A 616 9.67 9.42 5.07
CA ASP A 616 9.22 10.64 4.38
C ASP A 616 9.24 10.42 2.88
N LEU A 617 8.08 10.08 2.32
CA LEU A 617 7.87 9.98 0.87
C LEU A 617 7.03 11.14 0.33
N SER A 618 6.66 12.11 1.17
CA SER A 618 5.73 13.17 0.77
C SER A 618 6.36 14.14 -0.23
N LEU A 619 5.61 14.62 -1.22
CA LEU A 619 6.06 15.68 -2.13
C LEU A 619 6.06 17.07 -1.47
N TRP A 620 5.39 17.21 -0.32
CA TRP A 620 5.17 18.48 0.34
C TRP A 620 5.30 18.38 1.86
N SER A 621 5.85 19.42 2.44
CA SER A 621 5.97 19.63 3.88
C SER A 621 5.61 21.06 4.25
N PRO A 622 4.88 21.31 5.36
CA PRO A 622 4.74 22.65 5.90
C PRO A 622 6.09 23.22 6.38
N ASP A 623 7.03 22.38 6.82
CA ASP A 623 8.35 22.82 7.31
C ASP A 623 9.24 23.41 6.20
N ASP A 624 8.93 23.13 4.93
CA ASP A 624 9.60 23.75 3.79
C ASP A 624 9.14 25.21 3.56
N LEU A 625 8.04 25.64 4.20
CA LEU A 625 7.57 27.01 4.13
C LEU A 625 8.44 27.89 5.03
N ARG A 626 9.27 28.74 4.41
CA ARG A 626 9.99 29.77 5.17
C ARG A 626 8.97 30.73 5.78
N SER A 627 9.01 30.93 7.11
CA SER A 627 8.25 32.00 7.75
C SER A 627 8.55 33.32 7.03
N THR A 628 7.53 33.87 6.39
CA THR A 628 7.60 35.18 5.72
C THR A 628 7.28 36.32 6.69
N TYR A 629 6.94 36.01 7.93
CA TYR A 629 6.74 36.98 9.01
C TYR A 629 7.92 36.93 9.98
N GLY A 630 8.79 37.93 9.90
CA GLY A 630 9.67 38.26 11.00
C GLY A 630 8.84 38.76 12.18
N GLY A 631 9.04 38.18 13.36
CA GLY A 631 8.47 38.64 14.63
C GLY A 631 7.64 37.56 15.33
N ASP A 632 8.25 36.74 16.17
CA ASP A 632 8.43 37.01 17.60
C ASP A 632 9.01 35.74 18.25
N GLY A 633 9.98 35.92 19.12
CA GLY A 633 10.83 34.86 19.63
C GLY A 633 11.44 35.27 20.94
N SER A 634 10.59 35.42 21.95
CA SER A 634 10.96 35.39 23.35
C SER A 634 11.88 34.18 23.63
N LYS A 635 13.19 34.41 23.76
CA LYS A 635 14.10 33.67 24.64
C LYS A 635 15.42 34.45 24.79
N LYS A 636 15.74 34.75 26.04
CA LYS A 636 16.85 35.57 26.55
C LYS A 636 18.23 35.10 26.06
N CYS A 637 19.12 36.05 25.75
CA CYS A 637 20.51 36.01 26.22
C CYS A 637 21.11 37.43 26.27
N CYS A 638 21.62 37.80 27.44
CA CYS A 638 22.38 39.03 27.67
C CYS A 638 23.69 39.06 26.87
N LYS A 639 23.99 40.17 26.20
CA LYS A 639 25.27 40.90 26.31
C LYS A 639 25.24 42.22 25.54
N LYS A 640 25.88 43.23 26.14
CA LYS A 640 26.02 44.63 25.70
C LYS A 640 26.89 44.78 24.44
N GLY A 641 26.66 45.86 23.69
CA GLY A 641 27.65 46.49 22.82
C GLY A 641 27.02 47.11 21.58
N GLY A 642 26.88 48.44 21.55
CA GLY A 642 26.35 49.18 20.41
C GLY A 642 27.39 49.46 19.33
N ALA A 643 26.91 49.59 18.09
CA ALA A 643 27.44 50.48 17.05
C ALA A 643 26.44 50.51 15.88
N GLU A 644 25.98 51.72 15.52
CA GLU A 644 25.28 52.01 14.27
C GLU A 644 26.13 51.63 13.06
N PHE A 645 25.54 51.12 11.98
CA PHE A 645 25.94 51.45 10.60
C PHE A 645 24.93 50.93 9.57
N GLY A 646 24.47 51.84 8.70
CA GLY A 646 24.37 51.59 7.25
C GLY A 646 23.13 50.85 6.73
N MET A 647 22.10 51.62 6.39
CA MET A 647 21.01 51.21 5.50
C MET A 647 21.58 50.94 4.09
N VAL A 648 21.71 49.67 3.69
CA VAL A 648 21.95 49.28 2.29
C VAL A 648 20.88 48.29 1.87
N GLY A 649 19.89 48.82 1.12
CA GLY A 649 18.88 48.02 0.45
C GLY A 649 19.53 47.07 -0.57
N ARG A 650 19.51 45.77 -0.28
CA ARG A 650 19.64 44.73 -1.31
C ARG A 650 18.28 44.11 -1.56
N ARG A 651 17.73 44.39 -2.75
CA ARG A 651 16.61 43.67 -3.36
C ARG A 651 16.92 42.17 -3.41
N SER A 652 16.50 41.42 -2.39
CA SER A 652 16.44 39.96 -2.45
C SER A 652 15.21 39.57 -3.26
N ARG A 653 15.41 39.21 -4.53
CA ARG A 653 14.38 38.51 -5.32
C ARG A 653 14.16 37.13 -4.72
N ARG A 654 13.00 36.96 -4.07
CA ARG A 654 12.21 35.74 -3.88
C ARG A 654 12.92 34.42 -4.25
N ARG A 655 13.38 33.68 -3.24
CA ARG A 655 13.52 32.21 -3.29
C ARG A 655 12.34 31.62 -2.52
N PHE A 656 11.17 31.64 -3.16
CA PHE A 656 10.13 30.64 -2.92
C PHE A 656 10.59 29.35 -3.65
N ILE A 657 10.17 28.17 -3.17
CA ILE A 657 10.26 26.84 -3.85
C ILE A 657 11.56 26.06 -3.62
N PHE A 658 11.53 24.99 -2.80
CA PHE A 658 12.67 24.06 -2.63
C PHE A 658 12.38 22.54 -2.77
N ARG A 659 11.19 21.98 -2.45
CA ARG A 659 10.79 20.63 -2.98
C ARG A 659 10.25 20.66 -4.42
N LEU A 660 9.83 21.83 -4.90
CA LEU A 660 9.10 22.03 -6.16
C LEU A 660 9.97 21.95 -7.44
N CYS A 661 11.31 22.00 -7.38
CA CYS A 661 12.14 21.94 -8.60
C CYS A 661 12.11 20.55 -9.27
N ILE A 662 11.66 19.54 -8.54
CA ILE A 662 11.52 18.14 -8.98
C ILE A 662 10.55 17.98 -10.17
N LEU A 663 9.55 18.86 -10.30
CA LEU A 663 8.50 18.74 -11.34
C LEU A 663 8.74 19.63 -12.56
N ARG A 664 9.94 20.22 -12.73
CA ARG A 664 10.31 20.85 -14.01
C ARG A 664 10.62 19.78 -15.06
N VAL A 665 9.55 19.25 -15.65
CA VAL A 665 9.61 18.45 -16.88
C VAL A 665 10.40 19.22 -17.94
N GLY A 666 11.53 18.64 -18.35
CA GLY A 666 12.16 18.88 -19.66
C GLY A 666 12.93 20.21 -19.83
N ARG A 667 14.20 20.07 -20.21
CA ARG A 667 15.01 21.16 -20.81
C ARG A 667 14.27 21.81 -21.99
N CYS A 668 13.65 22.97 -21.80
CA CYS A 668 13.31 23.85 -22.93
C CYS A 668 13.28 25.35 -22.57
N TRP A 669 14.16 25.80 -21.67
CA TRP A 669 14.29 27.24 -21.39
C TRP A 669 15.26 27.98 -22.34
N LYS A 670 16.03 27.25 -23.16
CA LYS A 670 16.94 27.87 -24.15
C LYS A 670 16.23 28.21 -25.47
N ASP A 671 15.15 27.52 -25.84
CA ASP A 671 14.45 27.76 -27.10
C ASP A 671 13.28 28.76 -26.97
N LEU A 672 12.65 28.88 -25.80
CA LEU A 672 11.63 29.91 -25.54
C LEU A 672 12.21 31.35 -25.53
N ARG A 673 13.52 31.51 -25.26
CA ARG A 673 14.19 32.82 -25.45
C ARG A 673 14.35 33.19 -26.92
N ARG A 674 14.45 32.21 -27.84
CA ARG A 674 14.54 32.49 -29.29
C ARG A 674 13.17 32.78 -29.90
N VAL A 675 12.10 32.15 -29.39
CA VAL A 675 10.72 32.40 -29.85
C VAL A 675 10.15 33.69 -29.26
N GLY A 676 10.39 33.96 -27.96
CA GLY A 676 9.93 35.19 -27.29
C GLY A 676 10.57 36.48 -27.81
N ILE A 677 11.81 36.42 -28.31
CA ILE A 677 12.48 37.60 -28.91
C ILE A 677 11.95 37.91 -30.32
N ARG A 678 11.33 36.96 -31.03
CA ARG A 678 10.71 37.21 -32.33
C ARG A 678 9.30 37.80 -32.25
N ILE A 679 8.55 37.53 -31.17
CA ILE A 679 7.18 38.02 -31.01
C ILE A 679 7.13 39.46 -30.47
N VAL A 680 8.12 39.89 -29.67
CA VAL A 680 8.18 41.26 -29.13
C VAL A 680 8.65 42.32 -30.17
N ARG A 681 9.22 41.90 -31.31
CA ARG A 681 9.65 42.83 -32.39
C ARG A 681 8.57 43.13 -33.44
N LYS A 682 7.39 42.52 -33.37
CA LYS A 682 6.29 42.74 -34.34
C LYS A 682 5.12 43.58 -33.79
N TRP A 683 5.26 44.15 -32.59
CA TRP A 683 4.26 45.02 -31.93
C TRP A 683 4.80 46.43 -31.62
N ARG A 684 5.85 46.87 -32.34
CA ARG A 684 6.41 48.23 -32.21
C ARG A 684 6.82 48.87 -33.55
N ARG A 685 6.08 48.58 -34.61
CA ARG A 685 6.01 49.39 -35.84
C ARG A 685 4.58 49.42 -36.33
#